data_AF-A0A7V0Q831-F1
#
_entry.id   AF-A0A7V0Q831-F1
#
_cell.length_a   1.000
_cell.length_b   1.000
_cell.length_c   1.000
_cell.angle_alpha   90.00
_cell.angle_beta   90.00
_cell.angle_gamma   90.00
#
_symmetry.space_group_name_H-M   'P 1'
#
loop_
_entity.id
_entity.type
_entity.pdbx_description
1 polymer ?
#
loop_
_entity_poly.entity_id
_entity_poly.type
_entity_poly.pdbx_seq_one_letter_code
_entity_poly.pdbx_strand_id
1 'polypeptide(L)'
;ELWNLVFMQFNREEDGNLVPLPNKNIDTGMGLERLLRILQSADSNYHTDLFMPIIEEVERITGVKYHDDERGSAHRVLADHSRALTFAIADGIYPSNYGRGYVLRRILRRAHRFAQKIGFEEKPIIYRLVPVVIEVMHEAYPELVDKKTEIEFIIKREEEKFIENIARNLPRLREDIESYRENGIVDGKVVFKYYDTYGLPLDLIEEYIKEAGLQIDWSGFEDEMSKQRERGRKKEIFKVEIPEWKILKEGKSKFVGYEKLQTVSSILKYGFKDKKVYLVTEETPFYAESGGQVGDKGIIEGEWKGGKFLIRVQDTQKIGDDIVHIGELEQGKIPEESMEVRLEVNEKKRLAAQRAHTATHLLHAALREVLGEHVRQEGSLVEPDRLRFDFLHFKKLSNEEIGEIERIVNNKIMENIKLKIEWKDYRDAVKEGAMALFEGKYGEKVRVISIGDFSKELCGGTHVNQTGDIGLFKIIKEEASSANIRRIEAYTGEKAFEYVKALERRLENIASLLGTASTTVEEKLKKLEEEYKEKEEVLETLTQKLAEIYAEETVSHTINLNNEIPVYYGYYKNLRREDLRKIADRVRLKVERGILVLLSSFKESVNIFVEILGDVEGFDARKIMRNIGKIIGGGGGGSERKAEGGGRKKEKIGEILEFIKKGTLFGEEV
;
A
#
# COMPACT_ATOMS: atom_id res chain seq x y z
N GLU A 1 33.51 -20.10 -26.92
CA GLU A 1 32.64 -21.29 -26.79
C GLU A 1 31.41 -21.09 -27.67
N LEU A 2 31.14 -21.98 -28.63
CA LEU A 2 30.02 -21.85 -29.57
C LEU A 2 28.89 -22.84 -29.25
N TRP A 3 29.28 -24.03 -28.84
CA TRP A 3 28.40 -25.14 -28.53
C TRP A 3 28.93 -25.86 -27.29
N ASN A 4 28.03 -26.16 -26.36
CA ASN A 4 28.27 -27.01 -25.20
C ASN A 4 27.43 -28.31 -25.30
N LEU A 5 28.05 -29.46 -25.03
CA LEU A 5 27.42 -30.78 -24.99
C LEU A 5 27.60 -31.38 -23.60
N VAL A 6 26.54 -31.34 -22.79
CA VAL A 6 26.53 -31.82 -21.42
C VAL A 6 25.88 -33.20 -21.36
N PHE A 7 26.65 -34.19 -20.93
CA PHE A 7 26.16 -35.55 -20.70
C PHE A 7 25.72 -35.67 -19.24
N MET A 8 24.44 -35.44 -18.97
CA MET A 8 23.90 -35.47 -17.61
C MET A 8 23.89 -36.90 -17.06
N GLN A 9 24.56 -37.08 -15.91
CA GLN A 9 24.76 -38.40 -15.31
C GLN A 9 24.31 -38.51 -13.85
N PHE A 10 24.17 -37.39 -13.14
CA PHE A 10 23.97 -37.39 -11.69
C PHE A 10 22.95 -36.34 -11.25
N ASN A 11 22.14 -36.66 -10.23
CA ASN A 11 21.40 -35.73 -9.38
C ASN A 11 22.28 -35.31 -8.20
N ARG A 12 22.23 -34.03 -7.85
CA ARG A 12 22.89 -33.52 -6.64
C ARG A 12 21.86 -33.37 -5.52
N GLU A 13 22.03 -34.15 -4.46
CA GLU A 13 21.20 -34.12 -3.26
C GLU A 13 21.57 -32.91 -2.36
N GLU A 14 20.72 -32.58 -1.39
CA GLU A 14 20.91 -31.42 -0.48
C GLU A 14 22.19 -31.51 0.36
N ASP A 15 22.65 -32.73 0.66
CA ASP A 15 23.91 -33.01 1.37
C ASP A 15 25.16 -32.92 0.46
N GLY A 16 24.95 -32.66 -0.83
CA GLY A 16 25.99 -32.56 -1.84
C GLY A 16 26.37 -33.88 -2.51
N ASN A 17 25.77 -35.01 -2.13
CA ASN A 17 26.02 -36.30 -2.76
C ASN A 17 25.51 -36.32 -4.21
N LEU A 18 26.27 -36.98 -5.09
CA LEU A 18 25.92 -37.16 -6.50
C LEU A 18 25.37 -38.57 -6.72
N VAL A 19 24.07 -38.68 -6.91
CA VAL A 19 23.38 -39.95 -7.14
C VAL A 19 23.17 -40.15 -8.65
N PRO A 20 23.51 -41.31 -9.23
CA PRO A 20 23.30 -41.54 -10.66
C PRO A 20 21.84 -41.32 -11.08
N LEU A 21 21.65 -40.61 -12.19
CA LEU A 21 20.32 -40.41 -12.77
C LEU A 21 19.74 -41.75 -13.22
N PRO A 22 18.45 -42.03 -12.94
CA PRO A 22 17.78 -43.24 -13.43
C PRO A 22 17.70 -43.27 -14.96
N ASN A 23 17.57 -42.10 -15.59
CA ASN A 23 17.64 -41.93 -17.05
C ASN A 23 18.68 -40.86 -17.38
N LYS A 24 19.69 -41.21 -18.16
CA LYS A 24 20.72 -40.27 -18.63
C LYS A 24 20.23 -39.56 -19.89
N ASN A 25 20.55 -38.28 -20.01
CA ASN A 25 20.17 -37.44 -21.14
C ASN A 25 21.36 -36.59 -21.62
N ILE A 26 21.26 -36.14 -22.87
CA ILE A 26 22.20 -35.20 -23.47
C ILE A 26 21.52 -33.84 -23.46
N ASP A 27 22.12 -32.89 -22.73
CA ASP A 27 21.74 -31.49 -22.76
C ASP A 27 22.72 -30.75 -23.69
N THR A 28 22.18 -30.05 -24.68
CA THR A 28 22.95 -29.44 -25.75
C THR A 28 22.55 -27.98 -25.88
N GLY A 29 23.56 -27.10 -25.90
CA GLY A 29 23.34 -25.65 -25.98
C GLY A 29 24.24 -25.04 -27.03
N MET A 30 23.64 -24.52 -28.11
CA MET A 30 24.33 -23.75 -29.14
C MET A 30 23.86 -22.29 -29.07
N GLY A 31 24.79 -21.35 -28.91
CA GLY A 31 24.44 -19.93 -28.78
C GLY A 31 24.16 -19.29 -30.14
N LEU A 32 22.89 -18.96 -30.41
CA LEU A 32 22.46 -18.34 -31.67
C LEU A 32 23.23 -17.06 -31.98
N GLU A 33 23.35 -16.15 -31.02
CA GLU A 33 24.04 -14.87 -31.18
C GLU A 33 25.52 -15.06 -31.57
N ARG A 34 26.16 -16.09 -31.02
CA ARG A 34 27.56 -16.41 -31.31
C ARG A 34 27.72 -17.06 -32.69
N LEU A 35 26.72 -17.85 -33.12
CA LEU A 35 26.69 -18.43 -34.46
C LEU A 35 26.49 -17.34 -35.53
N LEU A 36 25.53 -16.42 -35.30
CA LEU A 36 25.26 -15.31 -36.21
C LEU A 36 26.49 -14.41 -36.39
N ARG A 37 27.23 -14.14 -35.31
CA ARG A 37 28.51 -13.43 -35.40
C ARG A 37 29.44 -14.06 -36.44
N ILE A 38 29.56 -15.38 -36.46
CA ILE A 38 30.42 -16.08 -37.42
C ILE A 38 29.84 -16.02 -38.83
N LEU A 39 28.54 -16.32 -38.97
CA LEU A 39 27.86 -16.33 -40.27
C LEU A 39 27.89 -14.97 -40.97
N GLN A 40 27.80 -13.89 -40.20
CA GLN A 40 27.81 -12.52 -40.70
C GLN A 40 29.22 -11.92 -40.76
N SER A 41 30.26 -12.69 -40.41
CA SER A 41 31.65 -12.20 -40.32
C SER A 41 31.78 -10.94 -39.44
N ALA A 42 31.02 -10.91 -38.33
CA ALA A 42 30.96 -9.78 -37.43
C ALA A 42 32.04 -9.84 -36.34
N ASP A 43 32.58 -8.69 -35.97
CA ASP A 43 33.65 -8.59 -35.00
C ASP A 43 33.17 -8.82 -33.56
N SER A 44 31.86 -8.62 -33.31
CA SER A 44 31.18 -8.81 -32.04
C SER A 44 29.78 -9.38 -32.20
N ASN A 45 29.22 -9.99 -31.14
CA ASN A 45 27.82 -10.44 -31.14
C ASN A 45 26.84 -9.27 -31.36
N TYR A 46 27.25 -8.05 -30.96
CA TYR A 46 26.42 -6.85 -31.07
C TYR A 46 26.42 -6.23 -32.47
N HIS A 47 27.33 -6.62 -33.36
CA HIS A 47 27.36 -6.16 -34.77
C HIS A 47 26.61 -7.11 -35.69
N THR A 48 25.57 -7.74 -35.16
CA THR A 48 24.69 -8.62 -35.92
C THR A 48 23.37 -7.91 -36.18
N ASP A 49 22.62 -8.41 -37.15
CA ASP A 49 21.23 -8.01 -37.42
C ASP A 49 20.30 -8.14 -36.20
N LEU A 50 20.66 -8.94 -35.19
CA LEU A 50 19.90 -9.02 -33.94
C LEU A 50 20.03 -7.79 -33.03
N PHE A 51 21.14 -7.05 -33.10
CA PHE A 51 21.44 -5.98 -32.13
C PHE A 51 21.65 -4.62 -32.79
N MET A 52 22.21 -4.57 -34.00
CA MET A 52 22.49 -3.30 -34.68
C MET A 52 21.25 -2.41 -34.86
N PRO A 53 20.07 -2.92 -35.27
CA PRO A 53 18.87 -2.07 -35.38
C PRO A 53 18.49 -1.40 -34.05
N ILE A 54 18.67 -2.11 -32.93
CA ILE A 54 18.36 -1.58 -31.60
C ILE A 54 19.43 -0.55 -31.17
N ILE A 55 20.70 -0.80 -31.47
CA ILE A 55 21.81 0.13 -31.19
C ILE A 55 21.64 1.44 -31.98
N GLU A 56 21.29 1.36 -33.26
CA GLU A 56 21.00 2.51 -34.12
C GLU A 56 19.80 3.31 -33.60
N GLU A 57 18.77 2.64 -33.08
CA GLU A 57 17.64 3.31 -32.44
C GLU A 57 18.06 4.04 -31.14
N VAL A 58 18.97 3.47 -30.35
CA VAL A 58 19.55 4.17 -29.20
C VAL A 58 20.29 5.43 -29.65
N GLU A 59 21.10 5.36 -30.71
CA GLU A 59 21.77 6.54 -31.27
C GLU A 59 20.76 7.60 -31.72
N ARG A 60 19.68 7.18 -32.40
CA ARG A 60 18.63 8.07 -32.91
C ARG A 60 17.87 8.79 -31.78
N ILE A 61 17.54 8.08 -30.70
CA ILE A 61 16.81 8.64 -29.57
C ILE A 61 17.70 9.57 -28.74
N THR A 62 18.95 9.18 -28.50
CA THR A 62 19.87 9.89 -27.59
C THR A 62 20.64 11.01 -28.28
N GLY A 63 20.83 10.92 -29.60
CA GLY A 63 21.72 11.79 -30.36
C GLY A 63 23.22 11.49 -30.16
N VAL A 64 23.56 10.43 -29.41
CA VAL A 64 24.95 10.06 -29.10
C VAL A 64 25.41 8.95 -30.04
N LYS A 65 26.52 9.18 -30.74
CA LYS A 65 27.09 8.20 -31.68
C LYS A 65 27.61 6.96 -30.98
N TYR A 66 27.39 5.81 -31.61
CA TYR A 66 27.94 4.52 -31.25
C TYR A 66 29.41 4.45 -31.64
N HIS A 67 30.19 3.84 -30.76
CA HIS A 67 31.61 3.57 -30.97
C HIS A 67 31.90 2.13 -30.63
N ASP A 68 32.73 1.47 -31.43
CA ASP A 68 33.05 0.06 -31.26
C ASP A 68 34.05 -0.23 -30.12
N ASP A 69 34.31 0.74 -29.25
CA ASP A 69 35.15 0.60 -28.07
C ASP A 69 34.32 0.73 -26.78
N GLU A 70 34.96 1.00 -25.65
CA GLU A 70 34.30 1.17 -24.36
C GLU A 70 33.22 2.26 -24.36
N ARG A 71 33.32 3.26 -25.25
CA ARG A 71 32.35 4.37 -25.35
C ARG A 71 30.97 3.89 -25.83
N GLY A 72 30.90 2.83 -26.64
CA GLY A 72 29.64 2.21 -27.06
C GLY A 72 29.05 1.19 -26.08
N SER A 73 29.65 1.03 -24.89
CA SER A 73 29.15 0.07 -23.90
C SER A 73 27.71 0.34 -23.47
N ALA A 74 27.31 1.62 -23.35
CA ALA A 74 25.96 2.01 -22.99
C ALA A 74 24.92 1.58 -24.04
N HIS A 75 25.20 1.79 -25.33
CA HIS A 75 24.32 1.36 -26.41
C HIS A 75 24.14 -0.16 -26.42
N ARG A 76 25.24 -0.92 -26.24
CA ARG A 76 25.19 -2.39 -26.18
C ARG A 76 24.35 -2.89 -25.00
N VAL A 77 24.50 -2.28 -23.82
CA VAL A 77 23.71 -2.65 -22.62
C VAL A 77 22.24 -2.29 -22.79
N LEU A 78 21.92 -1.11 -23.35
CA LEU A 78 20.54 -0.71 -23.62
C LEU A 78 19.86 -1.67 -24.61
N ALA A 79 20.57 -2.06 -25.67
CA ALA A 79 20.06 -3.01 -26.66
C ALA A 79 19.79 -4.40 -26.04
N ASP A 80 20.76 -4.95 -25.31
CA ASP A 80 20.61 -6.24 -24.64
C ASP A 80 19.50 -6.25 -23.58
N HIS A 81 19.50 -5.25 -22.70
CA HIS A 81 18.55 -5.21 -21.59
C HIS A 81 17.14 -4.88 -22.05
N SER A 82 16.94 -4.06 -23.08
CA SER A 82 15.60 -3.84 -23.67
C SER A 82 15.04 -5.11 -24.29
N ARG A 83 15.88 -5.92 -24.94
CA ARG A 83 15.49 -7.25 -25.45
C ARG A 83 15.10 -8.18 -24.30
N ALA A 84 15.94 -8.31 -23.27
CA ALA A 84 15.65 -9.13 -22.09
C ALA A 84 14.35 -8.71 -21.37
N LEU A 85 14.11 -7.40 -21.23
CA LEU A 85 12.89 -6.86 -20.61
C LEU A 85 11.66 -7.15 -21.44
N THR A 86 11.74 -7.00 -22.76
CA THR A 86 10.63 -7.25 -23.69
C THR A 86 10.18 -8.71 -23.60
N PHE A 87 11.10 -9.65 -23.70
CA PHE A 87 10.79 -11.09 -23.61
C PHE A 87 10.27 -11.48 -22.23
N ALA A 88 10.92 -11.06 -21.15
CA ALA A 88 10.49 -11.44 -19.81
C ALA A 88 9.08 -10.93 -19.48
N ILE A 89 8.72 -9.72 -19.92
CA ILE A 89 7.37 -9.19 -19.73
C ILE A 89 6.37 -9.91 -20.63
N ALA A 90 6.74 -10.22 -21.88
CA ALA A 90 5.91 -11.03 -22.75
C ALA A 90 5.61 -12.42 -22.15
N ASP A 91 6.58 -13.01 -21.44
CA ASP A 91 6.41 -14.28 -20.71
C ASP A 91 5.63 -14.14 -19.39
N GLY A 92 5.14 -12.94 -19.06
CA GLY A 92 4.33 -12.67 -17.88
C GLY A 92 5.11 -12.45 -16.59
N ILE A 93 6.41 -12.12 -16.69
CA ILE A 93 7.24 -11.70 -15.55
C ILE A 93 7.20 -10.18 -15.45
N TYR A 94 6.73 -9.65 -14.33
CA TYR A 94 6.59 -8.21 -14.11
C TYR A 94 7.57 -7.67 -13.07
N PRO A 95 8.06 -6.42 -13.21
CA PRO A 95 8.94 -5.81 -12.22
C PRO A 95 8.30 -5.73 -10.82
N SER A 96 8.94 -6.34 -9.82
CA SER A 96 8.42 -6.43 -8.44
C SER A 96 9.55 -6.29 -7.40
N ASN A 97 9.19 -6.32 -6.11
CA ASN A 97 10.16 -6.27 -5.00
C ASN A 97 10.80 -7.64 -4.68
N TYR A 98 10.29 -8.74 -5.25
CA TYR A 98 10.66 -10.10 -4.83
C TYR A 98 10.83 -11.07 -6.01
N GLY A 99 11.54 -12.17 -5.80
CA GLY A 99 11.66 -13.27 -6.77
C GLY A 99 12.16 -12.85 -8.15
N ARG A 100 11.53 -13.36 -9.22
CA ARG A 100 11.89 -13.08 -10.62
C ARG A 100 11.66 -11.61 -11.00
N GLY A 101 10.59 -11.00 -10.48
CA GLY A 101 10.27 -9.60 -10.74
C GLY A 101 11.31 -8.62 -10.19
N TYR A 102 11.98 -8.99 -9.08
CA TYR A 102 13.11 -8.23 -8.56
C TYR A 102 14.29 -8.18 -9.54
N VAL A 103 14.64 -9.32 -10.15
CA VAL A 103 15.71 -9.41 -11.14
C VAL A 103 15.38 -8.54 -12.36
N LEU A 104 14.14 -8.61 -12.83
CA LEU A 104 13.68 -7.81 -13.97
C LEU A 104 13.78 -6.31 -13.71
N ARG A 105 13.36 -5.88 -12.51
CA ARG A 105 13.52 -4.49 -12.07
C ARG A 105 14.98 -4.06 -12.02
N ARG A 106 15.89 -4.94 -11.59
CA ARG A 106 17.34 -4.66 -11.57
C ARG A 106 17.89 -4.46 -12.98
N ILE A 107 17.45 -5.26 -13.95
CA ILE A 107 17.83 -5.11 -15.37
C ILE A 107 17.37 -3.75 -15.91
N LEU A 108 16.10 -3.36 -15.67
CA LEU A 108 15.56 -2.07 -16.09
C LEU A 108 16.36 -0.90 -15.51
N ARG A 109 16.63 -0.92 -14.20
CA ARG A 109 17.39 0.13 -13.53
C ARG A 109 18.83 0.22 -14.02
N ARG A 110 19.47 -0.92 -14.29
CA ARG A 110 20.82 -0.98 -14.87
C ARG A 110 20.82 -0.38 -16.28
N ALA A 111 19.84 -0.72 -17.12
CA ALA A 111 19.71 -0.14 -18.45
C ALA A 111 19.56 1.39 -18.39
N HIS A 112 18.69 1.89 -17.50
CA HIS A 112 18.50 3.32 -17.30
C HIS A 112 19.78 4.02 -16.84
N ARG A 113 20.57 3.43 -15.95
CA ARG A 113 21.90 3.96 -15.56
C ARG A 113 22.83 4.13 -16.76
N PHE A 114 22.88 3.16 -17.67
CA PHE A 114 23.71 3.30 -18.86
C PHE A 114 23.21 4.40 -19.81
N ALA A 115 21.90 4.68 -19.83
CA ALA A 115 21.37 5.87 -20.49
C ALA A 115 21.89 7.16 -19.82
N GLN A 116 21.99 7.20 -18.49
CA GLN A 116 22.57 8.35 -17.79
C GLN A 116 24.04 8.60 -18.15
N LYS A 117 24.84 7.53 -18.30
CA LYS A 117 26.27 7.63 -18.69
C LYS A 117 26.50 8.31 -20.04
N ILE A 118 25.51 8.26 -20.94
CA ILE A 118 25.55 8.94 -22.23
C ILE A 118 24.75 10.25 -22.23
N GLY A 119 24.40 10.78 -21.05
CA GLY A 119 23.72 12.06 -20.88
C GLY A 119 22.20 12.04 -21.08
N PHE A 120 21.56 10.86 -21.06
CA PHE A 120 20.12 10.70 -21.22
C PHE A 120 19.45 10.31 -19.90
N GLU A 121 19.25 11.29 -19.01
CA GLU A 121 18.83 11.06 -17.62
C GLU A 121 17.35 11.37 -17.34
N GLU A 122 16.78 12.35 -18.04
CA GLU A 122 15.49 12.95 -17.65
C GLU A 122 14.27 12.23 -18.26
N LYS A 123 14.49 11.38 -19.27
CA LYS A 123 13.40 10.82 -20.08
C LYS A 123 13.50 9.30 -20.11
N PRO A 124 12.35 8.59 -20.13
CA PRO A 124 12.36 7.15 -20.30
C PRO A 124 12.73 6.80 -21.75
N ILE A 125 13.68 5.87 -21.91
CA ILE A 125 14.24 5.42 -23.20
C ILE A 125 13.92 3.96 -23.48
N ILE A 126 13.94 3.09 -22.48
CA ILE A 126 13.91 1.64 -22.69
C ILE A 126 12.61 1.21 -23.37
N TYR A 127 11.47 1.80 -22.97
CA TYR A 127 10.18 1.46 -23.59
C TYR A 127 10.12 1.84 -25.08
N ARG A 128 10.92 2.82 -25.52
CA ARG A 128 10.98 3.26 -26.93
C ARG A 128 11.76 2.29 -27.80
N LEU A 129 12.58 1.41 -27.20
CA LEU A 129 13.32 0.37 -27.89
C LEU A 129 12.45 -0.88 -28.15
N VAL A 130 11.35 -1.04 -27.41
CA VAL A 130 10.43 -2.19 -27.53
C VAL A 130 9.91 -2.39 -28.96
N PRO A 131 9.43 -1.36 -29.70
CA PRO A 131 9.03 -1.52 -31.09
C PRO A 131 10.09 -2.18 -31.97
N VAL A 132 11.36 -1.75 -31.85
CA VAL A 132 12.47 -2.24 -32.67
C VAL A 132 12.86 -3.67 -32.27
N VAL A 133 12.83 -3.99 -30.97
CA VAL A 133 13.00 -5.37 -30.49
C VAL A 133 11.94 -6.29 -31.10
N ILE A 134 10.68 -5.86 -31.12
CA ILE A 134 9.58 -6.64 -31.71
C ILE A 134 9.78 -6.79 -33.20
N GLU A 135 10.15 -5.72 -33.92
CA GLU A 135 10.42 -5.78 -35.36
C GLU A 135 11.48 -6.85 -35.70
N VAL A 136 12.57 -6.90 -34.95
CA VAL A 136 13.66 -7.88 -35.13
C VAL A 136 13.21 -9.32 -34.83
N MET A 137 12.26 -9.53 -33.91
CA MET A 137 11.97 -10.85 -33.34
C MET A 137 10.59 -11.42 -33.71
N HIS A 138 9.67 -10.62 -34.27
CA HIS A 138 8.26 -10.99 -34.41
C HIS A 138 8.00 -12.22 -35.30
N GLU A 139 8.85 -12.51 -36.29
CA GLU A 139 8.67 -13.68 -37.16
C GLU A 139 8.76 -15.00 -36.38
N ALA A 140 9.67 -15.07 -35.42
CA ALA A 140 9.84 -16.25 -34.56
C ALA A 140 8.97 -16.19 -33.30
N TYR A 141 8.59 -14.99 -32.86
CA TYR A 141 7.86 -14.74 -31.61
C TYR A 141 6.67 -13.79 -31.85
N PRO A 142 5.61 -14.24 -32.56
CA PRO A 142 4.45 -13.42 -32.90
C PRO A 142 3.70 -12.89 -31.66
N GLU A 143 3.75 -13.60 -30.53
CA GLU A 143 3.14 -13.21 -29.27
C GLU A 143 3.66 -11.88 -28.71
N LEU A 144 4.85 -11.44 -29.14
CA LEU A 144 5.39 -10.13 -28.76
C LEU A 144 4.56 -8.98 -29.34
N VAL A 145 3.95 -9.18 -30.51
CA VAL A 145 3.12 -8.18 -31.18
C VAL A 145 1.84 -7.96 -30.40
N ASP A 146 1.19 -9.04 -29.96
CA ASP A 146 -0.05 -9.00 -29.19
C ASP A 146 0.14 -8.27 -27.85
N LYS A 147 1.32 -8.42 -27.24
CA LYS A 147 1.66 -7.83 -25.93
C LYS A 147 2.37 -6.48 -26.01
N LYS A 148 2.59 -5.93 -27.20
CA LYS A 148 3.39 -4.70 -27.40
C LYS A 148 2.97 -3.56 -26.47
N THR A 149 1.68 -3.22 -26.47
CA THR A 149 1.16 -2.08 -25.70
C THR A 149 1.33 -2.29 -24.19
N GLU A 150 1.15 -3.52 -23.72
CA GLU A 150 1.36 -3.89 -22.32
C GLU A 150 2.84 -3.74 -21.93
N ILE A 151 3.75 -4.31 -22.74
CA ILE A 151 5.20 -4.25 -22.50
C ILE A 151 5.69 -2.81 -22.45
N GLU A 152 5.32 -1.99 -23.45
CA GLU A 152 5.66 -0.56 -23.51
C GLU A 152 5.16 0.18 -22.27
N PHE A 153 3.91 -0.05 -21.88
CA PHE A 153 3.31 0.61 -20.72
C PHE A 153 4.04 0.26 -19.42
N ILE A 154 4.36 -1.03 -19.21
CA ILE A 154 5.03 -1.51 -17.99
C ILE A 154 6.44 -0.94 -17.89
N ILE A 155 7.23 -1.05 -18.96
CA ILE A 155 8.60 -0.55 -18.98
C ILE A 155 8.60 0.96 -18.77
N LYS A 156 7.77 1.70 -19.53
CA LYS A 156 7.70 3.16 -19.45
C LYS A 156 7.40 3.61 -18.02
N ARG A 157 6.40 3.01 -17.40
CA ARG A 157 5.96 3.40 -16.05
C ARG A 157 6.99 3.08 -14.97
N GLU A 158 7.62 1.91 -15.03
CA GLU A 158 8.68 1.57 -14.07
C GLU A 158 9.90 2.48 -14.26
N GLU A 159 10.20 2.86 -15.50
CA GLU A 159 11.26 3.80 -15.82
C GLU A 159 10.94 5.23 -15.32
N GLU A 160 9.73 5.75 -15.56
CA GLU A 160 9.25 7.05 -15.03
C GLU A 160 9.34 7.11 -13.50
N LYS A 161 8.81 6.10 -12.82
CA LYS A 161 8.91 5.99 -11.35
C LYS A 161 10.35 5.97 -10.87
N PHE A 162 11.22 5.28 -11.60
CA PHE A 162 12.61 5.17 -11.24
C PHE A 162 13.34 6.51 -11.39
N ILE A 163 13.10 7.24 -12.48
CA ILE A 163 13.60 8.60 -12.72
C ILE A 163 13.16 9.53 -11.58
N GLU A 164 11.88 9.56 -11.24
CA GLU A 164 11.35 10.36 -10.13
C GLU A 164 11.99 9.99 -8.79
N ASN A 165 12.21 8.70 -8.56
CA ASN A 165 12.80 8.19 -7.33
C ASN A 165 14.28 8.57 -7.19
N ILE A 166 15.05 8.52 -8.29
CA ILE A 166 16.43 9.03 -8.33
C ILE A 166 16.42 10.53 -8.04
N ALA A 167 15.62 11.31 -8.78
CA ALA A 167 15.59 12.77 -8.65
C ALA A 167 15.30 13.24 -7.21
N ARG A 168 14.46 12.49 -6.48
CA ARG A 168 14.08 12.79 -5.09
C ARG A 168 15.14 12.40 -4.06
N ASN A 169 15.78 11.24 -4.24
CA ASN A 169 16.62 10.66 -3.19
C ASN A 169 18.11 10.85 -3.43
N LEU A 170 18.53 11.14 -4.66
CA LEU A 170 19.93 11.37 -4.98
C LEU A 170 20.52 12.60 -4.27
N PRO A 171 19.83 13.75 -4.15
CA PRO A 171 20.34 14.87 -3.34
C PRO A 171 20.57 14.49 -1.88
N ARG A 172 19.69 13.66 -1.31
CA ARG A 172 19.79 13.18 0.07
C ARG A 172 20.96 12.22 0.25
N LEU A 173 21.18 11.33 -0.71
CA LEU A 173 22.36 10.45 -0.71
C LEU A 173 23.64 11.29 -0.69
N ARG A 174 23.73 12.33 -1.54
CA ARG A 174 24.89 13.23 -1.58
C ARG A 174 25.13 13.93 -0.25
N GLU A 175 24.06 14.43 0.38
CA GLU A 175 24.15 15.07 1.70
C GLU A 175 24.58 14.07 2.79
N ASP A 176 23.99 12.88 2.83
CA ASP A 176 24.32 11.85 3.82
C ASP A 176 25.77 11.37 3.68
N ILE A 177 26.28 11.14 2.46
CA ILE A 177 27.68 10.68 2.26
C ILE A 177 28.70 11.79 2.54
N GLU A 178 28.32 13.06 2.45
CA GLU A 178 29.22 14.20 2.73
C GLU A 178 29.69 14.17 4.19
N SER A 179 28.83 13.72 5.11
CA SER A 179 29.18 13.54 6.52
C SER A 179 30.27 12.48 6.79
N TYR A 180 30.58 11.64 5.80
CA TYR A 180 31.59 10.59 5.88
C TYR A 180 32.93 10.97 5.24
N ARG A 181 33.09 12.20 4.73
CA ARG A 181 34.36 12.64 4.11
C ARG A 181 35.57 12.57 5.02
N GLU A 182 35.41 12.79 6.33
CA GLU A 182 36.52 12.69 7.29
C GLU A 182 36.94 11.24 7.56
N ASN A 183 36.00 10.29 7.53
CA ASN A 183 36.23 8.88 7.85
C ASN A 183 36.59 8.02 6.63
N GLY A 184 36.28 8.48 5.41
CA GLY A 184 36.59 7.79 4.15
C GLY A 184 35.76 6.53 3.85
N ILE A 185 34.95 6.05 4.81
CA ILE A 185 34.14 4.83 4.70
C ILE A 185 32.69 5.14 5.08
N VAL A 186 31.75 4.85 4.18
CA VAL A 186 30.31 4.98 4.39
C VAL A 186 29.76 3.72 5.06
N ASP A 187 29.03 3.88 6.16
CA ASP A 187 28.39 2.78 6.91
C ASP A 187 27.45 1.96 5.99
N GLY A 188 27.59 0.64 6.04
CA GLY A 188 26.78 -0.29 5.27
C GLY A 188 25.27 -0.16 5.53
N LYS A 189 24.86 0.34 6.71
CA LYS A 189 23.46 0.69 7.03
C LYS A 189 22.93 1.85 6.21
N VAL A 190 23.75 2.85 5.90
CA VAL A 190 23.37 3.98 5.05
C VAL A 190 23.18 3.49 3.62
N VAL A 191 24.12 2.69 3.11
CA VAL A 191 24.01 2.05 1.79
C VAL A 191 22.77 1.17 1.73
N PHE A 192 22.50 0.37 2.76
CA PHE A 192 21.31 -0.46 2.87
C PHE A 192 20.02 0.36 2.90
N LYS A 193 19.97 1.47 3.65
CA LYS A 193 18.82 2.40 3.68
C LYS A 193 18.49 2.91 2.28
N TYR A 194 19.48 3.38 1.53
CA TYR A 194 19.25 3.89 0.17
C TYR A 194 18.88 2.80 -0.84
N TYR A 195 19.45 1.61 -0.67
CA TYR A 195 19.15 0.46 -1.50
C TYR A 195 17.75 -0.13 -1.23
N ASP A 196 17.42 -0.42 0.03
CA ASP A 196 16.19 -1.10 0.43
C ASP A 196 15.02 -0.13 0.61
N THR A 197 15.21 0.94 1.40
CA THR A 197 14.12 1.87 1.74
C THR A 197 13.84 2.85 0.62
N TYR A 198 14.88 3.41 0.01
CA TYR A 198 14.73 4.39 -1.09
C TYR A 198 14.85 3.76 -2.47
N GLY A 199 15.14 2.46 -2.58
CA GLY A 199 15.10 1.73 -3.84
C GLY A 199 16.12 2.19 -4.88
N LEU A 200 17.23 2.81 -4.47
CA LEU A 200 18.32 3.18 -5.38
C LEU A 200 19.14 1.92 -5.76
N PRO A 201 19.64 1.79 -7.00
CA PRO A 201 20.48 0.67 -7.38
C PRO A 201 21.80 0.72 -6.61
N LEU A 202 22.24 -0.43 -6.09
CA LEU A 202 23.49 -0.53 -5.32
C LEU A 202 24.70 -0.03 -6.13
N ASP A 203 24.69 -0.29 -7.42
CA ASP A 203 25.74 0.10 -8.36
C ASP A 203 25.74 1.61 -8.67
N LEU A 204 24.58 2.28 -8.54
CA LEU A 204 24.49 3.75 -8.57
C LEU A 204 25.02 4.35 -7.26
N ILE A 205 24.63 3.78 -6.12
CA ILE A 205 25.13 4.20 -4.81
C ILE A 205 26.67 4.08 -4.77
N GLU A 206 27.21 2.96 -5.25
CA GLU A 206 28.64 2.71 -5.34
C GLU A 206 29.39 3.72 -6.20
N GLU A 207 28.82 4.12 -7.34
CA GLU A 207 29.43 5.12 -8.23
C GLU A 207 29.51 6.50 -7.55
N TYR A 208 28.42 6.96 -6.92
CA TYR A 208 28.43 8.25 -6.20
C TYR A 208 29.37 8.27 -5.00
N ILE A 209 29.47 7.15 -4.28
CA ILE A 209 30.43 7.01 -3.17
C ILE A 209 31.87 7.04 -3.70
N LYS A 210 32.15 6.37 -4.83
CA LYS A 210 33.47 6.42 -5.49
C LYS A 210 33.82 7.79 -6.05
N GLU A 211 32.87 8.48 -6.69
CA GLU A 211 33.05 9.86 -7.19
C GLU A 211 33.35 10.85 -6.05
N ALA A 212 32.77 10.62 -4.87
CA ALA A 212 33.07 11.38 -3.66
C ALA A 212 34.41 10.98 -3.00
N GLY A 213 35.15 10.00 -3.56
CA GLY A 213 36.42 9.52 -3.02
C GLY A 213 36.30 8.62 -1.79
N LEU A 214 35.13 8.01 -1.55
CA LEU A 214 34.80 7.22 -0.36
C LEU A 214 34.73 5.72 -0.69
N GLN A 215 34.75 4.89 0.36
CA GLN A 215 34.56 3.44 0.29
C GLN A 215 33.26 3.00 0.98
N ILE A 216 32.77 1.80 0.64
CA ILE A 216 31.58 1.19 1.26
C ILE A 216 32.01 0.17 2.30
N ASP A 217 31.41 0.20 3.49
CA ASP A 217 31.44 -0.93 4.42
C ASP A 217 30.52 -2.07 3.93
N TRP A 218 31.12 -2.99 3.17
CA TRP A 218 30.45 -4.17 2.63
C TRP A 218 29.98 -5.16 3.71
N SER A 219 30.69 -5.22 4.84
CA SER A 219 30.33 -6.14 5.93
C SER A 219 29.02 -5.69 6.59
N GLY A 220 28.91 -4.39 6.92
CA GLY A 220 27.69 -3.82 7.48
C GLY A 220 26.49 -3.90 6.54
N PHE A 221 26.72 -3.81 5.21
CA PHE A 221 25.66 -3.97 4.22
C PHE A 221 25.13 -5.41 4.14
N GLU A 222 26.01 -6.42 4.11
CA GLU A 222 25.60 -7.83 4.02
C GLU A 222 24.90 -8.30 5.31
N ASP A 223 25.27 -7.75 6.47
CA ASP A 223 24.59 -8.00 7.75
C ASP A 223 23.12 -7.54 7.71
N GLU A 224 22.84 -6.35 7.18
CA GLU A 224 21.47 -5.84 7.02
C GLU A 224 20.69 -6.61 5.95
N MET A 225 21.33 -6.98 4.84
CA MET A 225 20.75 -7.86 3.81
C MET A 225 20.36 -9.23 4.38
N SER A 226 21.17 -9.81 5.26
CA SER A 226 20.89 -11.10 5.91
C SER A 226 19.70 -10.99 6.85
N LYS A 227 19.62 -9.94 7.67
CA LYS A 227 18.45 -9.66 8.53
C LYS A 227 17.17 -9.48 7.72
N GLN A 228 17.25 -8.83 6.55
CA GLN A 228 16.10 -8.66 5.65
C GLN A 228 15.66 -9.99 5.03
N ARG A 229 16.59 -10.83 4.57
CA ARG A 229 16.32 -12.18 4.04
C ARG A 229 15.62 -13.07 5.08
N GLU A 230 16.03 -13.01 6.34
CA GLU A 230 15.38 -13.74 7.44
C GLU A 230 13.94 -13.26 7.71
N ARG A 231 13.70 -11.94 7.66
CA ARG A 231 12.35 -11.36 7.78
C ARG A 231 11.44 -11.79 6.62
N GLY A 232 11.98 -11.89 5.41
CA GLY A 232 11.27 -12.39 4.23
C GLY A 232 10.88 -13.87 4.33
N ARG A 233 11.80 -14.73 4.77
CA ARG A 233 11.54 -16.17 4.95
C ARG A 233 10.49 -16.49 6.02
N LYS A 234 10.38 -15.66 7.07
CA LYS A 234 9.35 -15.83 8.10
C LYS A 234 7.91 -15.63 7.61
N LYS A 235 7.70 -14.99 6.45
CA LYS A 235 6.36 -14.81 5.86
C LYS A 235 5.87 -16.01 5.04
N GLU A 236 6.73 -16.94 4.63
CA GLU A 236 6.37 -18.01 3.67
C GLU A 236 6.12 -19.39 4.29
N ILE A 237 6.39 -19.62 5.57
CA ILE A 237 6.11 -20.90 6.22
C ILE A 237 5.60 -20.66 7.63
N PHE A 238 4.29 -20.44 7.79
CA PHE A 238 3.65 -20.81 9.05
C PHE A 238 3.74 -22.33 9.14
N LYS A 239 4.79 -22.84 9.78
CA LYS A 239 4.84 -24.25 10.19
C LYS A 239 3.68 -24.44 11.17
N VAL A 240 2.58 -25.02 10.68
CA VAL A 240 1.51 -25.50 11.55
C VAL A 240 2.17 -26.45 12.54
N GLU A 241 2.13 -26.07 13.81
CA GLU A 241 2.82 -26.75 14.88
C GLU A 241 2.06 -28.05 15.20
N ILE A 242 2.55 -29.17 14.64
CA ILE A 242 1.87 -30.47 14.64
C ILE A 242 1.86 -31.07 16.07
N PRO A 243 0.72 -31.62 16.56
CA PRO A 243 0.68 -32.35 17.83
C PRO A 243 1.34 -33.73 17.71
N GLU A 244 1.65 -34.37 18.85
CA GLU A 244 1.94 -35.81 18.87
C GLU A 244 0.68 -36.60 18.46
N TRP A 245 0.80 -37.43 17.44
CA TRP A 245 -0.31 -38.19 16.88
C TRP A 245 -0.48 -39.54 17.56
N LYS A 246 -1.70 -39.85 18.01
CA LYS A 246 -2.15 -41.21 18.29
C LYS A 246 -2.82 -41.77 17.05
N ILE A 247 -2.21 -42.77 16.43
CA ILE A 247 -2.73 -43.45 15.24
C ILE A 247 -3.69 -44.56 15.69
N LEU A 248 -4.93 -44.51 15.22
CA LEU A 248 -5.98 -45.49 15.52
C LEU A 248 -6.22 -46.45 14.34
N LYS A 249 -6.03 -45.96 13.11
CA LYS A 249 -6.16 -46.72 11.86
C LYS A 249 -5.26 -46.09 10.80
N GLU A 250 -4.52 -46.92 10.06
CA GLU A 250 -3.75 -46.50 8.89
C GLU A 250 -4.66 -46.13 7.71
N GLY A 251 -4.36 -45.05 7.01
CA GLY A 251 -5.16 -44.58 5.88
C GLY A 251 -4.83 -43.15 5.47
N LYS A 252 -5.49 -42.66 4.42
CA LYS A 252 -5.41 -41.26 3.96
C LYS A 252 -6.78 -40.60 4.05
N SER A 253 -6.81 -39.33 4.43
CA SER A 253 -8.05 -38.55 4.44
C SER A 253 -8.52 -38.18 3.02
N LYS A 254 -9.81 -38.37 2.74
CA LYS A 254 -10.45 -38.06 1.46
C LYS A 254 -11.54 -37.01 1.64
N PHE A 255 -11.45 -35.94 0.85
CA PHE A 255 -12.48 -34.91 0.83
C PHE A 255 -13.71 -35.37 0.02
N VAL A 256 -14.89 -35.33 0.64
CA VAL A 256 -16.19 -35.61 0.01
C VAL A 256 -17.14 -34.41 0.04
N GLY A 257 -16.64 -33.26 0.49
CA GLY A 257 -17.43 -32.07 0.79
C GLY A 257 -17.90 -31.24 -0.39
N TYR A 258 -17.60 -31.66 -1.63
CA TYR A 258 -18.16 -31.03 -2.83
C TYR A 258 -19.65 -31.33 -2.99
N GLU A 259 -20.10 -32.51 -2.56
CA GLU A 259 -21.48 -32.98 -2.73
C GLU A 259 -22.21 -33.13 -1.39
N LYS A 260 -21.47 -33.33 -0.29
CA LYS A 260 -22.03 -33.66 1.03
C LYS A 260 -21.62 -32.64 2.08
N LEU A 261 -22.55 -32.23 2.93
CA LEU A 261 -22.26 -31.41 4.12
C LEU A 261 -22.14 -32.26 5.40
N GLN A 262 -22.59 -33.51 5.33
CA GLN A 262 -22.56 -34.46 6.43
C GLN A 262 -22.04 -35.81 5.93
N THR A 263 -21.24 -36.50 6.74
CA THR A 263 -20.86 -37.89 6.48
C THR A 263 -20.67 -38.66 7.79
N VAL A 264 -20.64 -39.98 7.69
CA VAL A 264 -20.16 -40.86 8.76
C VAL A 264 -18.84 -41.46 8.28
N SER A 265 -17.79 -41.40 9.10
CA SER A 265 -16.46 -41.88 8.74
C SER A 265 -15.69 -42.36 9.96
N SER A 266 -14.75 -43.29 9.76
CA SER A 266 -13.84 -43.73 10.82
C SER A 266 -12.77 -42.69 11.17
N ILE A 267 -12.40 -42.61 12.44
CA ILE A 267 -11.24 -41.82 12.91
C ILE A 267 -9.93 -42.56 12.53
N LEU A 268 -9.01 -41.85 11.88
CA LEU A 268 -7.68 -42.36 11.56
C LEU A 268 -6.68 -42.07 12.67
N LYS A 269 -6.61 -40.80 13.10
CA LYS A 269 -5.68 -40.36 14.14
C LYS A 269 -6.17 -39.10 14.84
N TYR A 270 -5.70 -38.89 16.06
CA TYR A 270 -5.95 -37.66 16.80
C TYR A 270 -4.73 -37.21 17.62
N GLY A 271 -4.71 -35.95 18.02
CA GLY A 271 -3.70 -35.38 18.90
C GLY A 271 -4.27 -34.21 19.71
N PHE A 272 -3.64 -33.93 20.84
CA PHE A 272 -3.99 -32.80 21.70
C PHE A 272 -2.84 -31.82 21.77
N LYS A 273 -3.13 -30.53 21.59
CA LYS A 273 -2.14 -29.46 21.77
C LYS A 273 -2.86 -28.15 22.09
N ASP A 274 -2.32 -27.39 23.05
CA ASP A 274 -2.87 -26.09 23.49
C ASP A 274 -4.37 -26.12 23.80
N LYS A 275 -4.83 -27.19 24.48
CA LYS A 275 -6.24 -27.47 24.80
C LYS A 275 -7.16 -27.69 23.60
N LYS A 276 -6.60 -27.80 22.38
CA LYS A 276 -7.33 -28.14 21.16
C LYS A 276 -7.13 -29.60 20.79
N VAL A 277 -8.14 -30.16 20.15
CA VAL A 277 -8.12 -31.46 19.49
C VAL A 277 -7.79 -31.27 18.03
N TYR A 278 -6.90 -32.10 17.53
CA TYR A 278 -6.61 -32.30 16.12
C TYR A 278 -7.10 -33.69 15.76
N LEU A 279 -8.00 -33.81 14.80
CA LEU A 279 -8.63 -35.08 14.43
C LEU A 279 -8.58 -35.29 12.92
N VAL A 280 -8.23 -36.48 12.47
CA VAL A 280 -8.23 -36.89 11.06
C VAL A 280 -9.17 -38.07 10.88
N THR A 281 -10.02 -38.00 9.85
CA THR A 281 -10.95 -39.07 9.47
C THR A 281 -10.66 -39.55 8.05
N GLU A 282 -11.10 -40.77 7.74
CA GLU A 282 -10.91 -41.41 6.43
C GLU A 282 -11.63 -40.65 5.31
N GLU A 283 -12.88 -40.24 5.53
CA GLU A 283 -13.61 -39.31 4.69
C GLU A 283 -14.04 -38.09 5.51
N THR A 284 -14.06 -36.91 4.88
CA THR A 284 -14.56 -35.69 5.51
C THR A 284 -15.30 -34.75 4.54
N PRO A 285 -16.44 -34.19 4.96
CA PRO A 285 -17.11 -33.13 4.23
C PRO A 285 -16.47 -31.76 4.48
N PHE A 286 -15.56 -31.61 5.45
CA PHE A 286 -14.94 -30.33 5.81
C PHE A 286 -13.86 -29.94 4.79
N TYR A 287 -14.00 -28.77 4.19
CA TYR A 287 -13.01 -28.19 3.29
C TYR A 287 -11.85 -27.68 4.13
N ALA A 288 -10.64 -28.14 3.80
CA ALA A 288 -9.41 -27.66 4.39
C ALA A 288 -8.99 -26.33 3.76
N GLU A 289 -8.52 -25.39 4.59
CA GLU A 289 -8.05 -24.10 4.11
C GLU A 289 -7.05 -24.25 2.96
N SER A 290 -7.44 -23.73 1.80
CA SER A 290 -6.64 -23.81 0.57
C SER A 290 -7.23 -22.94 -0.53
N GLY A 291 -6.37 -22.50 -1.45
CA GLY A 291 -6.79 -21.65 -2.58
C GLY A 291 -7.36 -20.29 -2.16
N GLY A 292 -7.02 -19.79 -0.97
CA GLY A 292 -7.55 -18.57 -0.38
C GLY A 292 -8.84 -18.76 0.42
N GLN A 293 -9.55 -19.88 0.27
CA GLN A 293 -10.74 -20.17 1.07
C GLN A 293 -10.38 -20.72 2.45
N VAL A 294 -10.94 -20.13 3.50
CA VAL A 294 -10.76 -20.56 4.90
C VAL A 294 -11.37 -21.93 5.17
N GLY A 295 -10.81 -22.64 6.15
CA GLY A 295 -11.27 -23.96 6.57
C GLY A 295 -12.69 -23.95 7.11
N ASP A 296 -13.41 -25.04 6.85
CA ASP A 296 -14.76 -25.20 7.37
C ASP A 296 -14.82 -25.36 8.89
N LYS A 297 -16.00 -25.02 9.41
CA LYS A 297 -16.34 -25.12 10.84
C LYS A 297 -17.60 -25.95 10.98
N GLY A 298 -17.78 -26.59 12.12
CA GLY A 298 -18.88 -27.52 12.32
C GLY A 298 -18.71 -28.35 13.58
N ILE A 299 -19.27 -29.55 13.56
CA ILE A 299 -19.23 -30.48 14.68
C ILE A 299 -18.79 -31.88 14.23
N ILE A 300 -18.14 -32.59 15.16
CA ILE A 300 -17.87 -34.02 15.04
C ILE A 300 -18.41 -34.69 16.30
N GLU A 301 -19.32 -35.64 16.14
CA GLU A 301 -19.94 -36.36 17.25
C GLU A 301 -19.75 -37.88 17.09
N GLY A 302 -19.55 -38.57 18.21
CA GLY A 302 -19.39 -40.02 18.25
C GLY A 302 -19.99 -40.60 19.52
N GLU A 303 -20.59 -41.78 19.40
CA GLU A 303 -21.17 -42.55 20.51
C GLU A 303 -20.69 -44.01 20.46
N TRP A 304 -20.14 -44.51 21.56
CA TRP A 304 -19.69 -45.90 21.70
C TRP A 304 -20.05 -46.44 23.09
N LYS A 305 -19.84 -47.75 23.32
CA LYS A 305 -20.17 -48.40 24.60
C LYS A 305 -19.54 -47.75 25.84
N GLY A 306 -18.44 -47.01 25.66
CA GLY A 306 -17.69 -46.34 26.73
C GLY A 306 -17.98 -44.85 26.89
N GLY A 307 -18.92 -44.27 26.14
CA GLY A 307 -19.33 -42.86 26.27
C GLY A 307 -19.75 -42.21 24.94
N LYS A 308 -19.99 -40.90 25.00
CA LYS A 308 -20.19 -40.03 23.84
C LYS A 308 -19.22 -38.87 23.88
N PHE A 309 -18.87 -38.30 22.73
CA PHE A 309 -18.11 -37.06 22.67
C PHE A 309 -18.65 -36.10 21.62
N LEU A 310 -18.38 -34.81 21.82
CA LEU A 310 -18.70 -33.74 20.89
C LEU A 310 -17.49 -32.82 20.74
N ILE A 311 -17.01 -32.66 19.51
CA ILE A 311 -15.95 -31.72 19.15
C ILE A 311 -16.57 -30.58 18.36
N ARG A 312 -16.37 -29.34 18.81
CA ARG A 312 -16.67 -28.15 18.02
C ARG A 312 -15.46 -27.81 17.17
N VAL A 313 -15.55 -28.08 15.86
CA VAL A 313 -14.49 -27.76 14.90
C VAL A 313 -14.50 -26.25 14.65
N GLN A 314 -13.40 -25.61 14.99
CA GLN A 314 -13.20 -24.16 14.83
C GLN A 314 -12.46 -23.81 13.55
N ASP A 315 -11.70 -24.76 13.01
CA ASP A 315 -10.89 -24.62 11.80
C ASP A 315 -10.58 -25.99 11.18
N THR A 316 -10.33 -26.03 9.88
CA THR A 316 -9.93 -27.24 9.14
C THR A 316 -8.75 -26.92 8.24
N GLN A 317 -7.63 -27.59 8.44
CA GLN A 317 -6.36 -27.29 7.79
C GLN A 317 -5.81 -28.50 7.04
N LYS A 318 -5.03 -28.27 5.99
CA LYS A 318 -4.30 -29.33 5.28
C LYS A 318 -2.88 -29.43 5.84
N ILE A 319 -2.54 -30.56 6.46
CA ILE A 319 -1.19 -30.82 7.00
C ILE A 319 -0.61 -32.03 6.26
N GLY A 320 0.34 -31.78 5.35
CA GLY A 320 0.80 -32.81 4.41
C GLY A 320 -0.34 -33.23 3.48
N ASP A 321 -0.63 -34.53 3.44
CA ASP A 321 -1.76 -35.10 2.69
C ASP A 321 -3.07 -35.12 3.49
N ASP A 322 -3.03 -34.88 4.81
CA ASP A 322 -4.18 -35.05 5.68
C ASP A 322 -5.03 -33.78 5.82
N ILE A 323 -6.34 -33.99 5.93
CA ILE A 323 -7.31 -32.98 6.32
C ILE A 323 -7.52 -33.07 7.83
N VAL A 324 -7.09 -32.03 8.53
CA VAL A 324 -7.04 -31.99 9.98
C VAL A 324 -8.13 -31.05 10.51
N HIS A 325 -9.03 -31.61 11.31
CA HIS A 325 -10.07 -30.87 12.00
C HIS A 325 -9.51 -30.37 13.33
N ILE A 326 -9.54 -29.05 13.53
CA ILE A 326 -8.99 -28.40 14.72
C ILE A 326 -10.15 -27.81 15.52
N GLY A 327 -10.30 -28.25 16.76
CA GLY A 327 -11.46 -27.87 17.57
C GLY A 327 -11.29 -28.05 19.05
N GLU A 328 -12.38 -27.81 19.78
CA GLU A 328 -12.45 -28.00 21.23
C GLU A 328 -13.35 -29.20 21.55
N LEU A 329 -12.89 -30.06 22.46
CA LEU A 329 -13.68 -31.17 22.98
C LEU A 329 -14.65 -30.61 24.04
N GLU A 330 -15.90 -30.39 23.65
CA GLU A 330 -16.91 -29.80 24.55
C GLU A 330 -17.45 -30.84 25.54
N GLN A 331 -17.53 -32.10 25.12
CA GLN A 331 -18.09 -33.18 25.94
C GLN A 331 -17.33 -34.48 25.70
N GLY A 332 -17.16 -35.28 26.75
CA GLY A 332 -16.69 -36.65 26.67
C GLY A 332 -15.18 -36.82 26.52
N LYS A 333 -14.77 -37.95 25.96
CA LYS A 333 -13.38 -38.32 25.65
C LYS A 333 -13.32 -38.99 24.28
N ILE A 334 -12.23 -38.87 23.56
CA ILE A 334 -12.04 -39.59 22.29
C ILE A 334 -11.62 -41.04 22.64
N PRO A 335 -12.19 -42.07 21.99
CA PRO A 335 -11.83 -43.47 22.26
C PRO A 335 -10.38 -43.78 21.88
N GLU A 336 -9.85 -44.87 22.45
CA GLU A 336 -8.50 -45.35 22.14
C GLU A 336 -8.43 -46.26 20.91
N GLU A 337 -9.58 -46.62 20.35
CA GLU A 337 -9.73 -47.44 19.15
C GLU A 337 -10.49 -46.64 18.07
N SER A 338 -10.24 -46.97 16.80
CA SER A 338 -10.95 -46.35 15.68
C SER A 338 -12.45 -46.68 15.74
N MET A 339 -13.29 -45.68 15.52
CA MET A 339 -14.74 -45.83 15.43
C MET A 339 -15.32 -44.89 14.37
N GLU A 340 -16.55 -45.17 13.94
CA GLU A 340 -17.32 -44.28 13.09
C GLU A 340 -17.83 -43.07 13.87
N VAL A 341 -17.65 -41.89 13.29
CA VAL A 341 -18.12 -40.61 13.83
C VAL A 341 -18.93 -39.89 12.78
N ARG A 342 -19.92 -39.11 13.23
CA ARG A 342 -20.68 -38.22 12.37
C ARG A 342 -19.98 -36.87 12.29
N LEU A 343 -19.70 -36.44 11.06
CA LEU A 343 -19.12 -35.15 10.72
C LEU A 343 -20.21 -34.28 10.10
N GLU A 344 -20.39 -33.06 10.58
CA GLU A 344 -21.38 -32.11 10.05
C GLU A 344 -20.79 -30.70 9.94
N VAL A 345 -20.73 -30.19 8.71
CA VAL A 345 -20.27 -28.84 8.40
C VAL A 345 -21.38 -27.83 8.70
N ASN A 346 -21.01 -26.65 9.18
CA ASN A 346 -21.93 -25.53 9.30
C ASN A 346 -22.37 -25.05 7.91
N GLU A 347 -23.55 -25.50 7.47
CA GLU A 347 -24.12 -25.21 6.15
C GLU A 347 -24.18 -23.71 5.85
N LYS A 348 -24.64 -22.89 6.79
CA LYS A 348 -24.74 -21.43 6.59
C LYS A 348 -23.38 -20.80 6.27
N LYS A 349 -22.34 -21.16 7.02
CA LYS A 349 -20.97 -20.66 6.78
C LYS A 349 -20.38 -21.20 5.48
N ARG A 350 -20.66 -22.47 5.14
CA ARG A 350 -20.24 -23.06 3.87
C ARG A 350 -20.84 -22.32 2.68
N LEU A 351 -22.15 -22.11 2.69
CA LEU A 351 -22.84 -21.38 1.62
C LEU A 351 -22.29 -19.95 1.50
N ALA A 352 -22.08 -19.27 2.62
CA ALA A 352 -21.48 -17.93 2.64
C ALA A 352 -20.05 -17.89 2.06
N ALA A 353 -19.23 -18.92 2.31
CA ALA A 353 -17.91 -19.04 1.71
C ALA A 353 -18.01 -19.34 0.19
N GLN A 354 -18.93 -20.21 -0.23
CA GLN A 354 -19.19 -20.51 -1.65
C GLN A 354 -19.61 -19.28 -2.45
N ARG A 355 -20.46 -18.42 -1.86
CA ARG A 355 -20.86 -17.12 -2.44
C ARG A 355 -19.65 -16.24 -2.67
N ALA A 356 -18.86 -16.00 -1.63
CA ALA A 356 -17.65 -15.18 -1.70
C ALA A 356 -16.61 -15.75 -2.67
N HIS A 357 -16.47 -17.08 -2.74
CA HIS A 357 -15.55 -17.72 -3.68
C HIS A 357 -15.97 -17.47 -5.13
N THR A 358 -17.23 -17.72 -5.44
CA THR A 358 -17.73 -17.56 -6.82
C THR A 358 -17.74 -16.09 -7.23
N ALA A 359 -18.04 -15.18 -6.30
CA ALA A 359 -17.90 -13.74 -6.52
C ALA A 359 -16.45 -13.31 -6.78
N THR A 360 -15.46 -14.03 -6.23
CA THR A 360 -14.04 -13.76 -6.51
C THR A 360 -13.70 -14.00 -7.99
N HIS A 361 -14.23 -15.08 -8.58
CA HIS A 361 -14.07 -15.35 -10.02
C HIS A 361 -14.76 -14.29 -10.90
N LEU A 362 -15.98 -13.89 -10.53
CA LEU A 362 -16.68 -12.81 -11.24
C LEU A 362 -15.92 -11.49 -11.15
N LEU A 363 -15.39 -11.16 -9.96
CA LEU A 363 -14.58 -9.96 -9.74
C LEU A 363 -13.31 -9.99 -10.58
N HIS A 364 -12.62 -11.13 -10.65
CA HIS A 364 -11.41 -11.27 -11.45
C HIS A 364 -11.66 -11.04 -12.94
N ALA A 365 -12.71 -11.66 -13.49
CA ALA A 365 -13.10 -11.46 -14.88
C ALA A 365 -13.53 -10.00 -15.15
N ALA A 366 -14.33 -9.40 -14.26
CA ALA A 366 -14.74 -8.00 -14.39
C ALA A 366 -13.56 -7.03 -14.34
N LEU A 367 -12.57 -7.28 -13.48
CA LEU A 367 -11.34 -6.48 -13.43
C LEU A 367 -10.56 -6.56 -14.75
N ARG A 368 -10.49 -7.74 -15.37
CA ARG A 368 -9.81 -7.92 -16.66
C ARG A 368 -10.56 -7.22 -17.80
N GLU A 369 -11.89 -7.26 -17.79
CA GLU A 369 -12.71 -6.57 -18.80
C GLU A 369 -12.55 -5.05 -18.72
N VAL A 370 -12.56 -4.48 -17.50
CA VAL A 370 -12.48 -3.02 -17.30
C VAL A 370 -11.06 -2.49 -17.40
N LEU A 371 -10.09 -3.18 -16.81
CA LEU A 371 -8.71 -2.68 -16.68
C LEU A 371 -7.78 -3.23 -17.75
N GLY A 372 -8.04 -4.43 -18.30
CA GLY A 372 -7.21 -5.12 -19.28
C GLY A 372 -6.66 -6.47 -18.81
N GLU A 373 -6.09 -7.23 -19.75
CA GLU A 373 -5.63 -8.60 -19.53
C GLU A 373 -4.39 -8.73 -18.62
N HIS A 374 -3.69 -7.62 -18.34
CA HIS A 374 -2.55 -7.60 -17.42
C HIS A 374 -2.95 -7.84 -15.96
N VAL A 375 -4.24 -7.73 -15.63
CA VAL A 375 -4.74 -8.05 -14.29
C VAL A 375 -4.56 -9.54 -14.04
N ARG A 376 -3.70 -9.84 -13.05
CA ARG A 376 -3.42 -11.18 -12.54
C ARG A 376 -3.60 -11.21 -11.04
N GLN A 377 -4.16 -12.31 -10.52
CA GLN A 377 -4.26 -12.54 -9.08
C GLN A 377 -2.89 -12.74 -8.43
N GLU A 378 -2.59 -11.95 -7.41
CA GLU A 378 -1.40 -12.06 -6.56
C GLU A 378 -1.73 -12.64 -5.18
N GLY A 379 -3.00 -12.57 -4.77
CA GLY A 379 -3.47 -13.09 -3.50
C GLY A 379 -4.99 -13.12 -3.41
N SER A 380 -5.52 -14.07 -2.64
CA SER A 380 -6.96 -14.16 -2.38
C SER A 380 -7.21 -14.66 -0.97
N LEU A 381 -8.25 -14.13 -0.34
CA LEU A 381 -8.83 -14.62 0.90
C LEU A 381 -10.35 -14.67 0.72
N VAL A 382 -10.94 -15.82 1.02
CA VAL A 382 -12.37 -16.08 0.95
C VAL A 382 -12.84 -16.56 2.33
N GLU A 383 -13.60 -15.71 2.99
CA GLU A 383 -14.27 -15.96 4.26
C GLU A 383 -15.80 -15.99 4.04
N PRO A 384 -16.58 -16.53 5.00
CA PRO A 384 -18.04 -16.42 4.94
C PRO A 384 -18.52 -14.98 4.67
N ASP A 385 -19.15 -14.78 3.51
CA ASP A 385 -19.69 -13.51 3.01
C ASP A 385 -18.67 -12.35 2.88
N ARG A 386 -17.37 -12.63 2.88
CA ARG A 386 -16.30 -11.64 2.69
C ARG A 386 -15.19 -12.19 1.80
N LEU A 387 -14.72 -11.36 0.89
CA LEU A 387 -13.54 -11.66 0.09
C LEU A 387 -12.54 -10.50 0.09
N ARG A 388 -11.28 -10.86 -0.10
CA ARG A 388 -10.17 -9.95 -0.38
C ARG A 388 -9.44 -10.47 -1.60
N PHE A 389 -9.29 -9.61 -2.61
CA PHE A 389 -8.65 -9.96 -3.87
C PHE A 389 -7.50 -9.00 -4.13
N ASP A 390 -6.29 -9.55 -4.22
CA ASP A 390 -5.06 -8.82 -4.49
C ASP A 390 -4.67 -9.09 -5.94
N PHE A 391 -4.49 -8.04 -6.72
CA PHE A 391 -4.22 -8.15 -8.15
C PHE A 391 -3.14 -7.18 -8.62
N LEU A 392 -2.40 -7.60 -9.64
CA LEU A 392 -1.43 -6.76 -10.31
C LEU A 392 -2.19 -5.65 -11.04
N HIS A 393 -2.08 -4.44 -10.52
CA HIS A 393 -2.55 -3.27 -11.21
C HIS A 393 -1.79 -2.02 -10.76
N PHE A 394 -1.58 -1.17 -11.73
CA PHE A 394 -0.58 -0.14 -11.66
C PHE A 394 -1.16 1.13 -11.03
N LYS A 395 -2.38 1.53 -11.35
CA LYS A 395 -2.95 2.80 -10.85
C LYS A 395 -3.90 2.56 -9.68
N LYS A 396 -4.26 3.63 -8.98
CA LYS A 396 -5.42 3.58 -8.09
C LYS A 396 -6.66 3.59 -8.99
N LEU A 397 -7.62 2.71 -8.71
CA LEU A 397 -8.87 2.69 -9.45
C LEU A 397 -9.66 3.98 -9.17
N SER A 398 -10.25 4.54 -10.21
CA SER A 398 -11.20 5.65 -10.07
C SER A 398 -12.52 5.15 -9.47
N ASN A 399 -13.32 6.06 -8.92
CA ASN A 399 -14.64 5.69 -8.40
C ASN A 399 -15.56 5.18 -9.52
N GLU A 400 -15.36 5.63 -10.76
CA GLU A 400 -16.09 5.17 -11.94
C GLU A 400 -15.69 3.74 -12.31
N GLU A 401 -14.40 3.41 -12.32
CA GLU A 401 -13.89 2.05 -12.57
C GLU A 401 -14.41 1.08 -11.49
N ILE A 402 -14.36 1.47 -10.21
CA ILE A 402 -14.89 0.65 -9.10
C ILE A 402 -16.40 0.42 -9.28
N GLY A 403 -17.14 1.47 -9.64
CA GLY A 403 -18.58 1.39 -9.88
C GLY A 403 -18.92 0.47 -11.05
N GLU A 404 -18.15 0.54 -12.13
CA GLU A 404 -18.31 -0.29 -13.32
C GLU A 404 -18.01 -1.77 -13.04
N ILE A 405 -16.92 -2.06 -12.32
CA ILE A 405 -16.58 -3.43 -11.89
C ILE A 405 -17.70 -4.00 -11.00
N GLU A 406 -18.17 -3.23 -10.01
CA GLU A 406 -19.28 -3.65 -9.13
C GLU A 406 -20.57 -3.91 -9.94
N ARG A 407 -20.85 -3.07 -10.95
CA ARG A 407 -22.00 -3.22 -11.85
C ARG A 407 -21.90 -4.50 -12.68
N ILE A 408 -20.76 -4.77 -13.31
CA ILE A 408 -20.54 -5.98 -14.13
C ILE A 408 -20.74 -7.24 -13.29
N VAL A 409 -20.14 -7.29 -12.09
CA VAL A 409 -20.28 -8.45 -11.19
C VAL A 409 -21.75 -8.67 -10.81
N ASN A 410 -22.47 -7.62 -10.38
CA ASN A 410 -23.87 -7.76 -10.03
C ASN A 410 -24.76 -8.10 -11.23
N ASN A 411 -24.45 -7.62 -12.44
CA ASN A 411 -25.15 -8.03 -13.65
C ASN A 411 -24.99 -9.54 -13.91
N LYS A 412 -23.77 -10.06 -13.80
CA LYS A 412 -23.50 -11.50 -13.96
C LYS A 412 -24.16 -12.35 -12.87
N ILE A 413 -24.35 -11.79 -11.67
CA ILE A 413 -25.17 -12.41 -10.63
C ILE A 413 -26.65 -12.45 -11.05
N MET A 414 -27.20 -11.34 -11.54
CA MET A 414 -28.60 -11.24 -11.98
C MET A 414 -28.92 -12.09 -13.20
N GLU A 415 -27.95 -12.34 -14.09
CA GLU A 415 -28.07 -13.29 -15.20
C GLU A 415 -28.29 -14.74 -14.70
N ASN A 416 -28.00 -15.03 -13.43
CA ASN A 416 -28.18 -16.33 -12.79
C ASN A 416 -27.58 -17.51 -13.58
N ILE A 417 -26.34 -17.35 -14.01
CA ILE A 417 -25.59 -18.28 -14.85
C ILE A 417 -25.30 -19.56 -14.05
N LYS A 418 -25.66 -20.72 -14.59
CA LYS A 418 -25.33 -22.02 -13.99
C LYS A 418 -23.85 -22.32 -14.12
N LEU A 419 -23.21 -22.76 -13.04
CA LEU A 419 -21.79 -23.12 -13.04
C LEU A 419 -21.59 -24.52 -13.66
N LYS A 420 -20.57 -24.64 -14.51
CA LYS A 420 -20.11 -25.92 -15.06
C LYS A 420 -18.80 -26.32 -14.38
N ILE A 421 -18.80 -27.46 -13.71
CA ILE A 421 -17.66 -27.97 -12.93
C ILE A 421 -17.22 -29.30 -13.53
N GLU A 422 -16.00 -29.38 -14.02
CA GLU A 422 -15.47 -30.55 -14.73
C GLU A 422 -14.07 -30.91 -14.26
N TRP A 423 -13.75 -32.20 -14.25
CA TRP A 423 -12.37 -32.69 -14.09
C TRP A 423 -11.78 -32.95 -15.47
N LYS A 424 -10.66 -32.30 -15.79
CA LYS A 424 -10.00 -32.39 -17.10
C LYS A 424 -8.50 -32.58 -16.93
N ASP A 425 -7.84 -33.07 -17.97
CA ASP A 425 -6.38 -33.06 -18.02
C ASP A 425 -5.87 -31.62 -18.15
N TYR A 426 -4.79 -31.30 -17.44
CA TYR A 426 -4.25 -29.93 -17.34
C TYR A 426 -4.02 -29.27 -18.71
N ARG A 427 -3.43 -30.02 -19.65
CA ARG A 427 -3.11 -29.51 -20.99
C ARG A 427 -4.36 -29.17 -21.79
N ASP A 428 -5.42 -29.96 -21.66
CA ASP A 428 -6.66 -29.74 -22.39
C ASP A 428 -7.46 -28.58 -21.79
N ALA A 429 -7.46 -28.47 -20.45
CA ALA A 429 -8.08 -27.32 -19.78
C ALA A 429 -7.45 -26.00 -20.22
N VAL A 430 -6.12 -25.91 -20.26
CA VAL A 430 -5.41 -24.70 -20.71
C VAL A 430 -5.68 -24.39 -22.18
N LYS A 431 -5.70 -25.41 -23.07
CA LYS A 431 -6.05 -25.24 -24.49
C LYS A 431 -7.46 -24.69 -24.71
N GLU A 432 -8.40 -25.05 -23.84
CA GLU A 432 -9.78 -24.54 -23.87
C GLU A 432 -9.94 -23.13 -23.25
N GLY A 433 -8.83 -22.46 -22.92
CA GLY A 433 -8.81 -21.11 -22.34
C GLY A 433 -9.03 -21.08 -20.83
N ALA A 434 -8.89 -22.20 -20.11
CA ALA A 434 -8.96 -22.18 -18.64
C ALA A 434 -7.70 -21.50 -18.08
N MET A 435 -7.92 -20.48 -17.24
CA MET A 435 -6.82 -19.74 -16.63
C MET A 435 -6.21 -20.55 -15.47
N ALA A 436 -4.90 -20.75 -15.54
CA ALA A 436 -4.10 -21.33 -14.47
C ALA A 436 -3.48 -20.19 -13.64
N LEU A 437 -4.03 -19.94 -12.45
CA LEU A 437 -3.61 -18.81 -11.60
C LEU A 437 -2.19 -19.00 -11.02
N PHE A 438 -1.74 -20.25 -10.83
CA PHE A 438 -0.45 -20.58 -10.20
C PHE A 438 0.40 -21.53 -11.06
N GLU A 439 1.56 -21.08 -11.54
CA GLU A 439 2.50 -21.94 -12.28
C GLU A 439 3.08 -23.04 -11.37
N GLY A 440 3.04 -24.30 -11.83
CA GLY A 440 3.76 -25.43 -11.20
C GLY A 440 3.10 -26.13 -9.99
N LYS A 441 1.84 -25.79 -9.64
CA LYS A 441 1.12 -26.41 -8.49
C LYS A 441 0.04 -27.44 -8.89
N TYR A 442 -0.17 -27.69 -10.18
CA TYR A 442 -1.27 -28.51 -10.66
C TYR A 442 -0.80 -29.93 -11.02
N GLY A 443 -1.60 -30.94 -10.63
CA GLY A 443 -1.40 -32.33 -11.05
C GLY A 443 -1.89 -32.58 -12.49
N GLU A 444 -1.78 -33.82 -12.97
CA GLU A 444 -2.20 -34.20 -14.33
C GLU A 444 -3.69 -33.92 -14.58
N LYS A 445 -4.54 -34.18 -13.58
CA LYS A 445 -5.97 -33.85 -13.59
C LYS A 445 -6.27 -32.63 -12.72
N VAL A 446 -7.02 -31.69 -13.28
CA VAL A 446 -7.41 -30.43 -12.64
C VAL A 446 -8.93 -30.23 -12.67
N ARG A 447 -9.42 -29.50 -11.68
CA ARG A 447 -10.83 -29.11 -11.59
C ARG A 447 -11.03 -27.74 -12.21
N VAL A 448 -11.86 -27.68 -13.24
CA VAL A 448 -12.18 -26.48 -14.02
C VAL A 448 -13.56 -25.97 -13.61
N ILE A 449 -13.65 -24.69 -13.28
CA ILE A 449 -14.90 -23.99 -12.99
C ILE A 449 -15.16 -23.02 -14.13
N SER A 450 -16.30 -23.17 -14.79
CA SER A 450 -16.76 -22.27 -15.86
C SER A 450 -18.04 -21.57 -15.43
N ILE A 451 -18.06 -20.24 -15.57
CA ILE A 451 -19.21 -19.37 -15.32
C ILE A 451 -19.63 -18.79 -16.67
N GLY A 452 -20.43 -19.56 -17.42
CA GLY A 452 -20.73 -19.25 -18.82
C GLY A 452 -19.44 -19.06 -19.63
N ASP A 453 -19.44 -18.07 -20.52
CA ASP A 453 -18.25 -17.65 -21.28
C ASP A 453 -17.45 -16.55 -20.57
N PHE A 454 -17.90 -16.11 -19.39
CA PHE A 454 -17.35 -14.95 -18.71
C PHE A 454 -16.08 -15.25 -17.90
N SER A 455 -16.03 -16.40 -17.23
CA SER A 455 -14.85 -16.86 -16.48
C SER A 455 -14.69 -18.36 -16.61
N LYS A 456 -13.45 -18.81 -16.82
CA LYS A 456 -13.05 -20.22 -16.84
C LYS A 456 -11.70 -20.36 -16.13
N GLU A 457 -11.69 -20.99 -14.95
CA GLU A 457 -10.53 -21.00 -14.07
C GLU A 457 -10.30 -22.38 -13.42
N LEU A 458 -9.04 -22.71 -13.15
CA LEU A 458 -8.67 -23.90 -12.39
C LEU A 458 -8.84 -23.63 -10.88
N CYS A 459 -9.85 -24.25 -10.25
CA CYS A 459 -10.14 -24.02 -8.84
C CYS A 459 -10.58 -25.29 -8.08
N GLY A 460 -9.91 -25.55 -6.96
CA GLY A 460 -10.22 -26.62 -6.02
C GLY A 460 -11.24 -26.25 -4.94
N GLY A 461 -11.69 -25.00 -4.87
CA GLY A 461 -12.58 -24.50 -3.83
C GLY A 461 -14.03 -24.95 -3.94
N THR A 462 -14.84 -24.59 -2.96
CA THR A 462 -16.28 -24.81 -3.01
C THR A 462 -16.98 -23.63 -3.69
N HIS A 463 -17.93 -23.90 -4.59
CA HIS A 463 -18.66 -22.89 -5.35
C HIS A 463 -20.17 -23.03 -5.16
N VAL A 464 -20.92 -21.97 -5.49
CA VAL A 464 -22.37 -22.05 -5.60
C VAL A 464 -22.79 -22.81 -6.86
N ASN A 465 -24.08 -23.14 -7.01
CA ASN A 465 -24.57 -23.85 -8.19
C ASN A 465 -24.80 -22.92 -9.38
N GLN A 466 -25.21 -21.69 -9.10
CA GLN A 466 -25.50 -20.65 -10.09
C GLN A 466 -25.18 -19.27 -9.52
N THR A 467 -24.86 -18.29 -10.36
CA THR A 467 -24.40 -16.97 -9.90
C THR A 467 -25.44 -16.22 -9.07
N GLY A 468 -26.74 -16.45 -9.27
CA GLY A 468 -27.80 -15.83 -8.48
C GLY A 468 -27.79 -16.22 -7.00
N ASP A 469 -27.20 -17.38 -6.66
CA ASP A 469 -27.05 -17.83 -5.27
C ASP A 469 -26.10 -16.92 -4.45
N ILE A 470 -25.30 -16.07 -5.12
CA ILE A 470 -24.40 -15.09 -4.49
C ILE A 470 -25.19 -13.97 -3.79
N GLY A 471 -26.35 -13.60 -4.33
CA GLY A 471 -27.07 -12.41 -3.89
C GLY A 471 -26.26 -11.12 -4.12
N LEU A 472 -26.41 -10.12 -3.26
CA LEU A 472 -25.76 -8.83 -3.45
C LEU A 472 -24.22 -8.93 -3.34
N PHE A 473 -23.50 -8.35 -4.29
CA PHE A 473 -22.05 -8.11 -4.19
C PHE A 473 -21.77 -6.63 -3.98
N LYS A 474 -20.93 -6.28 -3.00
CA LYS A 474 -20.58 -4.90 -2.68
C LYS A 474 -19.10 -4.74 -2.40
N ILE A 475 -18.42 -3.88 -3.16
CA ILE A 475 -17.04 -3.46 -2.88
C ILE A 475 -17.07 -2.50 -1.70
N ILE A 476 -16.29 -2.82 -0.67
CA ILE A 476 -16.20 -2.01 0.56
C ILE A 476 -14.98 -1.11 0.59
N LYS A 477 -13.90 -1.52 -0.08
CA LYS A 477 -12.62 -0.83 -0.02
C LYS A 477 -11.75 -1.21 -1.21
N GLU A 478 -11.01 -0.22 -1.69
CA GLU A 478 -9.92 -0.37 -2.64
C GLU A 478 -8.67 0.31 -2.06
N GLU A 479 -7.53 -0.37 -2.08
CA GLU A 479 -6.26 0.17 -1.55
C GLU A 479 -5.00 -0.39 -2.24
N ALA A 480 -3.86 0.27 -2.02
CA ALA A 480 -2.56 -0.27 -2.41
C ALA A 480 -2.10 -1.31 -1.38
N SER A 481 -1.91 -2.56 -1.79
CA SER A 481 -1.31 -3.57 -0.90
C SER A 481 0.21 -3.51 -0.92
N SER A 482 0.81 -3.27 -2.08
CA SER A 482 2.25 -3.09 -2.26
C SER A 482 2.54 -2.40 -3.61
N ALA A 483 3.81 -2.22 -3.98
CA ALA A 483 4.17 -1.65 -5.27
C ALA A 483 3.57 -2.48 -6.41
N ASN A 484 2.70 -1.85 -7.23
CA ASN A 484 1.97 -2.44 -8.35
C ASN A 484 0.92 -3.52 -8.00
N ILE A 485 0.59 -3.67 -6.71
CA ILE A 485 -0.49 -4.59 -6.28
C ILE A 485 -1.62 -3.78 -5.63
N ARG A 486 -2.82 -3.89 -6.19
CA ARG A 486 -4.06 -3.33 -5.64
C ARG A 486 -4.83 -4.41 -4.90
N ARG A 487 -5.62 -3.99 -3.93
CA ARG A 487 -6.47 -4.85 -3.12
C ARG A 487 -7.89 -4.33 -3.18
N ILE A 488 -8.83 -5.21 -3.51
CA ILE A 488 -10.26 -5.00 -3.32
C ILE A 488 -10.73 -5.87 -2.18
N GLU A 489 -11.46 -5.28 -1.24
CA GLU A 489 -12.29 -6.02 -0.30
C GLU A 489 -13.76 -5.85 -0.67
N ALA A 490 -14.51 -6.94 -0.59
CA ALA A 490 -15.93 -6.95 -0.88
C ALA A 490 -16.70 -7.89 0.04
N TYR A 491 -18.00 -7.61 0.17
CA TYR A 491 -18.97 -8.49 0.84
C TYR A 491 -19.91 -9.11 -0.18
N THR A 492 -20.45 -10.27 0.18
CA THR A 492 -21.49 -10.98 -0.58
C THR A 492 -22.70 -11.30 0.30
N GLY A 493 -23.83 -11.66 -0.31
CA GLY A 493 -24.99 -12.18 0.39
C GLY A 493 -25.54 -11.28 1.50
N GLU A 494 -25.83 -11.88 2.66
CA GLU A 494 -26.44 -11.22 3.82
C GLU A 494 -25.57 -10.10 4.37
N LYS A 495 -24.24 -10.32 4.47
CA LYS A 495 -23.30 -9.31 4.97
C LYS A 495 -23.23 -8.07 4.07
N ALA A 496 -23.32 -8.25 2.74
CA ALA A 496 -23.39 -7.12 1.81
C ALA A 496 -24.68 -6.31 2.02
N PHE A 497 -25.82 -7.00 2.18
CA PHE A 497 -27.10 -6.36 2.45
C PHE A 497 -27.10 -5.58 3.77
N GLU A 498 -26.58 -6.17 4.86
CA GLU A 498 -26.44 -5.51 6.15
C GLU A 498 -25.54 -4.26 6.06
N TYR A 499 -24.45 -4.35 5.29
CA TYR A 499 -23.56 -3.22 5.07
C TYR A 499 -24.26 -2.06 4.34
N VAL A 500 -25.03 -2.35 3.28
CA VAL A 500 -25.81 -1.31 2.57
C VAL A 500 -26.87 -0.71 3.49
N LYS A 501 -27.58 -1.52 4.28
CA LYS A 501 -28.55 -1.03 5.29
C LYS A 501 -27.89 -0.13 6.33
N ALA A 502 -26.66 -0.43 6.74
CA ALA A 502 -25.91 0.42 7.65
C ALA A 502 -25.51 1.76 7.00
N LEU A 503 -25.18 1.77 5.70
CA LEU A 503 -24.91 3.01 4.95
C LEU A 503 -26.17 3.87 4.81
N GLU A 504 -27.32 3.27 4.48
CA GLU A 504 -28.62 3.96 4.40
C GLU A 504 -28.95 4.66 5.74
N ARG A 505 -28.86 3.94 6.86
CA ARG A 505 -29.10 4.50 8.20
C ARG A 505 -28.14 5.66 8.53
N ARG A 506 -26.87 5.57 8.12
CA ARG A 506 -25.91 6.68 8.33
C ARG A 506 -26.31 7.91 7.54
N LEU A 507 -26.74 7.75 6.28
CA LEU A 507 -27.20 8.84 5.44
C LEU A 507 -28.48 9.48 6.00
N GLU A 508 -29.44 8.67 6.46
CA GLU A 508 -30.66 9.14 7.13
C GLU A 508 -30.34 9.94 8.41
N ASN A 509 -29.41 9.47 9.22
CA ASN A 509 -28.97 10.19 10.41
C ASN A 509 -28.34 11.55 10.07
N ILE A 510 -27.49 11.61 9.02
CA ILE A 510 -26.90 12.86 8.54
C ILE A 510 -28.00 13.81 8.04
N ALA A 511 -28.94 13.30 7.25
CA ALA A 511 -30.07 14.07 6.75
C ALA A 511 -30.91 14.66 7.88
N SER A 512 -31.19 13.86 8.92
CA SER A 512 -31.89 14.32 10.13
C SER A 512 -31.11 15.40 10.89
N LEU A 513 -29.79 15.27 11.03
CA LEU A 513 -28.95 16.29 11.70
C LEU A 513 -28.96 17.61 10.95
N LEU A 514 -29.03 17.56 9.61
CA LEU A 514 -29.08 18.74 8.75
C LEU A 514 -30.50 19.30 8.53
N GLY A 515 -31.53 18.59 9.00
CA GLY A 515 -32.93 18.93 8.76
C GLY A 515 -33.31 18.90 7.28
N THR A 516 -32.80 17.94 6.51
CA THR A 516 -33.00 17.80 5.07
C THR A 516 -33.36 16.37 4.67
N ALA A 517 -33.74 16.15 3.41
CA ALA A 517 -33.94 14.80 2.87
C ALA A 517 -32.59 14.17 2.51
N SER A 518 -32.49 12.83 2.56
CA SER A 518 -31.25 12.10 2.22
C SER A 518 -30.74 12.42 0.81
N THR A 519 -31.63 12.69 -0.14
CA THR A 519 -31.31 13.05 -1.52
C THR A 519 -30.70 14.45 -1.68
N THR A 520 -30.88 15.34 -0.70
CA THR A 520 -30.44 16.75 -0.75
C THR A 520 -29.35 17.07 0.28
N VAL A 521 -28.79 16.04 0.93
CA VAL A 521 -27.71 16.19 1.93
C VAL A 521 -26.51 16.93 1.35
N GLU A 522 -26.07 16.57 0.15
CA GLU A 522 -24.90 17.19 -0.49
C GLU A 522 -25.11 18.68 -0.80
N GLU A 523 -26.27 19.03 -1.36
CA GLU A 523 -26.64 20.42 -1.65
C GLU A 523 -26.71 21.25 -0.36
N LYS A 524 -27.33 20.69 0.70
CA LYS A 524 -27.42 21.35 2.00
C LYS A 524 -26.05 21.56 2.64
N LEU A 525 -25.13 20.60 2.50
CA LEU A 525 -23.76 20.72 2.98
C LEU A 525 -22.98 21.80 2.21
N LYS A 526 -23.07 21.83 0.89
CA LYS A 526 -22.45 22.88 0.06
C LYS A 526 -22.95 24.26 0.47
N LYS A 527 -24.26 24.43 0.63
CA LYS A 527 -24.86 25.68 1.08
C LYS A 527 -24.39 26.09 2.48
N LEU A 528 -24.27 25.13 3.42
CA LEU A 528 -23.75 25.41 4.76
C LEU A 528 -22.27 25.83 4.72
N GLU A 529 -21.47 25.25 3.84
CA GLU A 529 -20.07 25.65 3.64
C GLU A 529 -19.96 27.06 3.05
N GLU A 530 -20.80 27.40 2.08
CA GLU A 530 -20.91 28.75 1.51
C GLU A 530 -21.36 29.78 2.56
N GLU A 531 -22.43 29.50 3.31
CA GLU A 531 -22.91 30.35 4.41
C GLU A 531 -21.86 30.51 5.51
N TYR A 532 -21.03 29.49 5.76
CA TYR A 532 -19.94 29.56 6.73
C TYR A 532 -18.85 30.52 6.26
N LYS A 533 -18.42 30.43 4.99
CA LYS A 533 -17.44 31.34 4.39
C LYS A 533 -17.94 32.78 4.37
N GLU A 534 -19.20 33.03 3.96
CA GLU A 534 -19.80 34.37 4.01
C GLU A 534 -19.81 34.94 5.43
N LYS A 535 -20.21 34.14 6.43
CA LYS A 535 -20.22 34.58 7.83
C LYS A 535 -18.81 34.90 8.34
N GLU A 536 -17.79 34.16 7.91
CA GLU A 536 -16.40 34.47 8.24
C GLU A 536 -15.94 35.79 7.63
N GLU A 537 -16.25 36.06 6.36
CA GLU A 537 -15.91 37.33 5.68
C GLU A 537 -16.62 38.54 6.31
N VAL A 538 -17.91 38.39 6.65
CA VAL A 538 -18.68 39.42 7.35
C VAL A 538 -18.10 39.66 8.75
N LEU A 539 -17.75 38.59 9.48
CA LEU A 539 -17.14 38.71 10.80
C LEU A 539 -15.80 39.43 10.72
N GLU A 540 -14.98 39.16 9.71
CA GLU A 540 -13.72 39.86 9.50
C GLU A 540 -13.94 41.36 9.21
N THR A 541 -14.88 41.69 8.33
CA THR A 541 -15.23 43.08 8.00
C THR A 541 -15.73 43.85 9.23
N LEU A 542 -16.64 43.25 10.01
CA LEU A 542 -17.14 43.84 11.25
C LEU A 542 -16.02 43.99 12.29
N THR A 543 -15.11 43.02 12.38
CA THR A 543 -13.94 43.08 13.26
C THR A 543 -13.04 44.26 12.88
N GLN A 544 -12.81 44.50 11.58
CA GLN A 544 -12.03 45.63 11.10
C GLN A 544 -12.68 46.98 11.44
N LYS A 545 -14.01 47.11 11.22
CA LYS A 545 -14.77 48.33 11.57
C LYS A 545 -14.77 48.60 13.07
N LEU A 546 -14.96 47.56 13.89
CA LEU A 546 -14.87 47.67 15.35
C LEU A 546 -13.48 48.11 15.81
N ALA A 547 -12.42 47.58 15.18
CA ALA A 547 -11.06 48.00 15.50
C ALA A 547 -10.81 49.49 15.22
N GLU A 548 -11.44 50.04 14.18
CA GLU A 548 -11.36 51.47 13.84
C GLU A 548 -12.09 52.35 14.86
N ILE A 549 -13.31 51.98 15.27
CA ILE A 549 -14.07 52.67 16.32
C ILE A 549 -13.30 52.63 17.65
N TYR A 550 -12.78 51.46 18.04
CA TYR A 550 -12.01 51.33 19.27
C TYR A 550 -10.68 52.07 19.23
N ALA A 551 -10.06 52.19 18.06
CA ALA A 551 -8.87 53.04 17.92
C ALA A 551 -9.21 54.52 18.17
N GLU A 552 -10.34 55.03 17.66
CA GLU A 552 -10.79 56.40 17.94
C GLU A 552 -11.08 56.63 19.42
N GLU A 553 -11.78 55.69 20.07
CA GLU A 553 -12.03 55.73 21.51
C GLU A 553 -10.72 55.70 22.30
N THR A 554 -9.77 54.84 21.94
CA THR A 554 -8.45 54.77 22.58
C THR A 554 -7.70 56.10 22.48
N VAL A 555 -7.70 56.74 21.30
CA VAL A 555 -7.02 58.02 21.10
C VAL A 555 -7.69 59.13 21.92
N SER A 556 -9.01 59.07 22.14
CA SER A 556 -9.71 60.03 23.01
C SER A 556 -9.36 59.85 24.50
N HIS A 557 -8.96 58.64 24.92
CA HIS A 557 -8.52 58.35 26.28
C HIS A 557 -7.00 58.54 26.43
N THR A 558 -6.59 59.80 26.48
CA THR A 558 -5.18 60.19 26.64
C THR A 558 -4.92 60.84 28.00
N ILE A 559 -3.79 60.52 28.61
CA ILE A 559 -3.18 61.27 29.72
C ILE A 559 -1.75 61.66 29.34
N ASN A 560 -1.22 62.73 29.93
CA ASN A 560 0.17 63.12 29.71
C ASN A 560 1.01 62.78 30.95
N LEU A 561 2.05 61.97 30.78
CA LEU A 561 3.08 61.75 31.80
C LEU A 561 4.05 62.94 31.80
N ASN A 562 4.35 63.50 32.98
CA ASN A 562 5.25 64.65 33.18
C ASN A 562 4.95 65.85 32.27
N ASN A 563 3.69 66.04 31.87
CA ASN A 563 3.24 67.04 30.88
C ASN A 563 3.85 66.95 29.46
N GLU A 564 4.55 65.85 29.10
CA GLU A 564 5.25 65.75 27.80
C GLU A 564 4.95 64.48 26.99
N ILE A 565 4.62 63.35 27.64
CA ILE A 565 4.47 62.05 26.94
C ILE A 565 3.02 61.57 26.99
N PRO A 566 2.32 61.47 25.84
CA PRO A 566 0.95 61.00 25.81
C PRO A 566 0.88 59.48 26.01
N VAL A 567 -0.03 59.04 26.87
CA VAL A 567 -0.38 57.64 27.10
C VAL A 567 -1.81 57.41 26.64
N TYR A 568 -1.96 56.56 25.63
CA TYR A 568 -3.23 56.13 25.10
C TYR A 568 -3.62 54.80 25.73
N TYR A 569 -4.84 54.70 26.25
CA TYR A 569 -5.29 53.45 26.85
C TYR A 569 -6.73 53.10 26.51
N GLY A 570 -6.99 51.80 26.41
CA GLY A 570 -8.31 51.28 26.10
C GLY A 570 -8.59 50.00 26.86
N TYR A 571 -9.84 49.83 27.32
CA TYR A 571 -10.31 48.58 27.90
C TYR A 571 -11.56 48.09 27.17
N TYR A 572 -11.47 46.88 26.60
CA TYR A 572 -12.51 46.31 25.78
C TYR A 572 -13.02 44.97 26.32
N LYS A 573 -14.32 44.74 26.19
CA LYS A 573 -14.94 43.46 26.57
C LYS A 573 -15.06 42.56 25.34
N ASN A 574 -14.86 41.27 25.56
CA ASN A 574 -15.02 40.19 24.58
C ASN A 574 -14.10 40.25 23.35
N LEU A 575 -12.91 40.86 23.47
CA LEU A 575 -11.90 40.87 22.39
C LEU A 575 -10.75 39.89 22.65
N ARG A 576 -10.35 39.16 21.62
CA ARG A 576 -9.18 38.28 21.66
C ARG A 576 -7.89 39.11 21.52
N ARG A 577 -6.75 38.48 21.78
CA ARG A 577 -5.44 39.12 21.64
C ARG A 577 -5.18 39.64 20.23
N GLU A 578 -5.58 38.91 19.19
CA GLU A 578 -5.42 39.34 17.79
C GLU A 578 -6.23 40.60 17.49
N ASP A 579 -7.42 40.74 18.08
CA ASP A 579 -8.27 41.92 17.92
C ASP A 579 -7.60 43.17 18.53
N LEU A 580 -6.88 43.02 19.65
CA LEU A 580 -6.07 44.11 20.24
C LEU A 580 -4.92 44.55 19.32
N ARG A 581 -4.29 43.63 18.59
CA ARG A 581 -3.26 43.98 17.59
C ARG A 581 -3.85 44.83 16.48
N LYS A 582 -5.03 44.43 15.96
CA LYS A 582 -5.74 45.17 14.92
C LYS A 582 -6.11 46.59 15.39
N ILE A 583 -6.53 46.75 16.64
CA ILE A 583 -6.77 48.09 17.23
C ILE A 583 -5.48 48.89 17.29
N ALA A 584 -4.39 48.29 17.79
CA ALA A 584 -3.09 48.96 17.88
C ALA A 584 -2.56 49.41 16.52
N ASP A 585 -2.71 48.58 15.48
CA ASP A 585 -2.36 48.94 14.10
C ASP A 585 -3.15 50.16 13.61
N ARG A 586 -4.44 50.28 13.97
CA ARG A 586 -5.27 51.45 13.63
C ARG A 586 -4.92 52.69 14.43
N VAL A 587 -4.59 52.55 15.72
CA VAL A 587 -4.10 53.66 16.56
C VAL A 587 -2.80 54.22 15.97
N ARG A 588 -1.88 53.37 15.52
CA ARG A 588 -0.62 53.77 14.86
C ARG A 588 -0.78 54.68 13.64
N LEU A 589 -1.91 54.60 12.95
CA LEU A 589 -2.21 55.46 11.82
C LEU A 589 -2.69 56.86 12.23
N LYS A 590 -3.14 57.02 13.48
CA LYS A 590 -3.74 58.26 13.99
C LYS A 590 -2.81 59.04 14.94
N VAL A 591 -1.83 58.38 15.55
CA VAL A 591 -0.91 59.02 16.51
C VAL A 591 0.55 58.64 16.22
N GLU A 592 1.44 59.63 16.25
CA GLU A 592 2.85 59.47 15.87
C GLU A 592 3.76 59.12 17.04
N ARG A 593 3.39 59.50 18.28
CA ARG A 593 4.24 59.39 19.48
C ARG A 593 3.40 59.09 20.72
N GLY A 594 3.89 58.24 21.62
CA GLY A 594 3.25 57.95 22.92
C GLY A 594 3.39 56.51 23.39
N ILE A 595 2.74 56.16 24.51
CA ILE A 595 2.66 54.78 25.00
C ILE A 595 1.22 54.29 24.85
N LEU A 596 1.03 53.17 24.16
CA LEU A 596 -0.26 52.52 23.97
C LEU A 596 -0.41 51.34 24.93
N VAL A 597 -1.48 51.33 25.72
CA VAL A 597 -1.83 50.22 26.62
C VAL A 597 -3.27 49.78 26.37
N LEU A 598 -3.43 48.62 25.74
CA LEU A 598 -4.74 48.02 25.49
C LEU A 598 -4.98 46.82 26.38
N LEU A 599 -6.17 46.78 26.96
CA LEU A 599 -6.65 45.69 27.81
C LEU A 599 -7.92 45.11 27.18
N SER A 600 -8.05 43.79 27.21
CA SER A 600 -9.35 43.17 26.95
C SER A 600 -9.68 42.06 27.92
N SER A 601 -10.97 41.83 28.14
CA SER A 601 -11.45 40.64 28.84
C SER A 601 -12.10 39.68 27.85
N PHE A 602 -11.70 38.41 27.83
CA PHE A 602 -12.27 37.39 26.95
C PHE A 602 -12.45 36.07 27.72
N LYS A 603 -13.69 35.58 27.81
CA LYS A 603 -14.06 34.39 28.60
C LYS A 603 -13.57 34.45 30.05
N GLU A 604 -12.53 33.73 30.46
CA GLU A 604 -11.95 33.77 31.81
C GLU A 604 -10.56 34.45 31.85
N SER A 605 -10.16 35.07 30.73
CA SER A 605 -8.83 35.66 30.56
C SER A 605 -8.89 37.17 30.40
N VAL A 606 -7.78 37.81 30.77
CA VAL A 606 -7.47 39.21 30.45
C VAL A 606 -6.31 39.19 29.47
N ASN A 607 -6.43 39.89 28.35
CA ASN A 607 -5.35 40.09 27.39
C ASN A 607 -4.81 41.50 27.54
N ILE A 608 -3.50 41.64 27.38
CA ILE A 608 -2.81 42.93 27.45
C ILE A 608 -1.96 43.08 26.19
N PHE A 609 -1.97 44.27 25.63
CA PHE A 609 -1.08 44.70 24.56
C PHE A 609 -0.47 46.04 24.94
N VAL A 610 0.85 46.15 24.91
CA VAL A 610 1.59 47.39 25.21
C VAL A 610 2.53 47.69 24.06
N GLU A 611 2.54 48.93 23.59
CA GLU A 611 3.41 49.37 22.50
C GLU A 611 3.89 50.82 22.73
N ILE A 612 5.16 51.09 22.42
CA ILE A 612 5.79 52.41 22.50
C ILE A 612 5.89 52.96 21.07
N LEU A 613 5.18 54.07 20.82
CA LEU A 613 5.01 54.74 19.54
C LEU A 613 5.95 55.95 19.44
N GLY A 614 6.58 56.13 18.27
CA GLY A 614 7.49 57.26 18.01
C GLY A 614 8.72 57.30 18.92
N ASP A 615 9.40 58.43 19.00
CA ASP A 615 10.62 58.57 19.80
C ASP A 615 10.30 58.94 21.25
N VAL A 616 9.90 57.92 22.01
CA VAL A 616 9.70 57.96 23.45
C VAL A 616 10.83 57.16 24.11
N GLU A 617 11.80 57.88 24.68
CA GLU A 617 12.95 57.29 25.38
C GLU A 617 12.64 57.10 26.88
N GLY A 618 13.35 56.19 27.55
CA GLY A 618 13.21 55.93 29.00
C GLY A 618 12.17 54.86 29.39
N PHE A 619 11.32 54.42 28.47
CA PHE A 619 10.29 53.41 28.72
C PHE A 619 10.58 52.07 28.02
N ASP A 620 10.19 50.95 28.64
CA ASP A 620 10.32 49.60 28.09
C ASP A 620 8.97 48.87 28.20
N ALA A 621 8.40 48.49 27.06
CA ALA A 621 7.10 47.82 26.96
C ALA A 621 7.07 46.51 27.77
N ARG A 622 8.21 45.80 27.92
CA ARG A 622 8.31 44.58 28.72
C ARG A 622 8.18 44.86 30.21
N LYS A 623 8.74 45.99 30.69
CA LYS A 623 8.64 46.40 32.10
C LYS A 623 7.21 46.78 32.44
N ILE A 624 6.56 47.58 31.59
CA ILE A 624 5.15 47.97 31.73
C ILE A 624 4.25 46.72 31.72
N MET A 625 4.47 45.81 30.76
CA MET A 625 3.75 44.54 30.69
C MET A 625 3.91 43.69 31.96
N ARG A 626 5.12 43.63 32.52
CA ARG A 626 5.38 42.87 33.75
C ARG A 626 4.67 43.47 34.97
N ASN A 627 4.59 44.80 35.05
CA ASN A 627 3.86 45.50 36.11
C ASN A 627 2.36 45.22 36.03
N ILE A 628 1.77 45.33 34.83
CA ILE A 628 0.35 45.01 34.60
C ILE A 628 0.09 43.52 34.88
N GLY A 629 0.95 42.63 34.37
CA GLY A 629 0.85 41.17 34.55
C GLY A 629 0.79 40.74 36.02
N LYS A 630 1.62 41.32 36.90
CA LYS A 630 1.60 41.03 38.34
C LYS A 630 0.23 41.29 38.98
N ILE A 631 -0.45 42.36 38.58
CA ILE A 631 -1.75 42.79 39.13
C ILE A 631 -2.85 41.81 38.71
N ILE A 632 -2.86 41.38 37.45
CA ILE A 632 -3.88 40.47 36.92
C ILE A 632 -3.57 38.98 37.12
N GLY A 633 -2.52 38.66 37.87
CA GLY A 633 -2.08 37.29 38.12
C GLY A 633 -1.65 36.56 36.84
N GLY A 634 -0.86 37.24 36.01
CA GLY A 634 -0.43 36.80 34.69
C GLY A 634 0.94 37.33 34.28
N GLY A 635 1.27 37.21 33.00
CA GLY A 635 2.58 37.58 32.46
C GLY A 635 2.53 37.82 30.95
N GLY A 636 3.62 38.37 30.42
CA GLY A 636 3.75 38.69 28.99
C GLY A 636 5.20 38.84 28.56
N GLY A 637 5.41 38.86 27.25
CA GLY A 637 6.74 38.94 26.63
C GLY A 637 6.69 39.76 25.35
N GLY A 638 7.87 40.17 24.87
CA GLY A 638 8.01 41.00 23.67
C GLY A 638 9.36 41.70 23.60
N SER A 639 9.44 42.74 22.78
CA SER A 639 10.60 43.62 22.63
C SER A 639 10.45 44.88 23.50
N GLU A 640 11.50 45.70 23.54
CA GLU A 640 11.48 47.00 24.24
C GLU A 640 10.38 47.93 23.75
N ARG A 641 10.02 47.83 22.47
CA ARG A 641 8.99 48.65 21.83
C ARG A 641 7.58 48.04 21.91
N LYS A 642 7.44 46.72 22.03
CA LYS A 642 6.14 46.05 21.94
C LYS A 642 6.09 44.78 22.76
N ALA A 643 5.11 44.66 23.63
CA ALA A 643 4.91 43.50 24.50
C ALA A 643 3.45 43.06 24.55
N GLU A 644 3.23 41.76 24.67
CA GLU A 644 1.90 41.16 24.77
C GLU A 644 1.83 40.16 25.92
N GLY A 645 0.72 40.17 26.64
CA GLY A 645 0.56 39.38 27.86
C GLY A 645 -0.89 39.03 28.13
N GLY A 646 -1.08 38.35 29.24
CA GLY A 646 -2.41 38.03 29.72
C GLY A 646 -2.40 37.45 31.13
N GLY A 647 -3.57 37.42 31.76
CA GLY A 647 -3.79 36.96 33.12
C GLY A 647 -5.21 36.48 33.35
N ARG A 648 -5.55 36.16 34.60
CA ARG A 648 -6.83 35.52 34.96
C ARG A 648 -7.72 36.36 35.88
N LYS A 649 -7.19 37.41 36.52
CA LYS A 649 -7.93 38.25 37.48
C LYS A 649 -8.58 39.44 36.81
N LYS A 650 -9.82 39.27 36.34
CA LYS A 650 -10.61 40.32 35.65
C LYS A 650 -11.06 41.44 36.58
N GLU A 651 -11.32 41.11 37.83
CA GLU A 651 -11.73 42.02 38.90
C GLU A 651 -10.68 43.11 39.19
N LYS A 652 -9.42 42.87 38.79
CA LYS A 652 -8.29 43.78 38.95
C LYS A 652 -8.11 44.78 37.80
N ILE A 653 -8.93 44.74 36.75
CA ILE A 653 -8.82 45.66 35.60
C ILE A 653 -9.07 47.11 36.00
N GLY A 654 -10.02 47.37 36.90
CA GLY A 654 -10.29 48.73 37.40
C GLY A 654 -9.07 49.35 38.10
N GLU A 655 -8.35 48.54 38.86
CA GLU A 655 -7.11 48.94 39.54
C GLU A 655 -6.00 49.29 38.53
N ILE A 656 -5.88 48.56 37.42
CA ILE A 656 -4.94 48.89 36.34
C ILE A 656 -5.29 50.23 35.71
N LEU A 657 -6.57 50.46 35.38
CA LEU A 657 -7.01 51.72 34.76
C LEU A 657 -6.74 52.92 35.67
N GLU A 658 -6.90 52.78 36.98
CA GLU A 658 -6.51 53.82 37.94
C GLU A 658 -4.99 54.04 37.98
N PHE A 659 -4.18 52.98 37.98
CA PHE A 659 -2.73 53.14 37.96
C PHE A 659 -2.20 53.70 36.64
N ILE A 660 -2.88 53.47 35.51
CA ILE A 660 -2.58 54.17 34.26
C ILE A 660 -2.82 55.67 34.49
N LYS A 661 -4.01 56.06 34.96
CA LYS A 661 -4.37 57.46 35.20
C LYS A 661 -3.46 58.20 36.19
N LYS A 662 -2.91 57.50 37.19
CA LYS A 662 -2.00 58.05 38.21
C LYS A 662 -0.51 57.98 37.82
N GLY A 663 -0.15 57.40 36.68
CA GLY A 663 1.24 57.26 36.24
C GLY A 663 2.04 56.12 36.85
N THR A 664 1.52 55.52 37.92
CA THR A 664 2.25 54.60 38.80
C THR A 664 2.75 53.34 38.07
N LEU A 665 2.13 52.95 36.96
CA LEU A 665 2.59 51.83 36.13
C LEU A 665 3.89 52.09 35.37
N PHE A 666 4.22 53.36 35.18
CA PHE A 666 5.34 53.84 34.36
C PHE A 666 6.57 54.24 35.20
N GLY A 667 6.46 54.22 36.54
CA GLY A 667 7.56 54.49 37.47
C GLY A 667 7.71 55.95 37.89
N GLU A 668 6.75 56.81 37.52
CA GLU A 668 6.74 58.25 37.78
C GLU A 668 5.31 58.69 38.21
N GLU A 669 5.19 59.80 38.95
CA GLU A 669 3.88 60.40 39.28
C GLU A 669 3.41 61.28 38.10
N VAL A 670 2.14 61.12 37.65
CA VAL A 670 1.51 61.92 36.58
C VAL A 670 1.32 63.38 36.98
#